data_AF-A0A7C6BRC5-F1
#
_entry.id   AF-A0A7C6BRC5-F1
#
_cell.length_a   1.000
_cell.length_b   1.000
_cell.length_c   1.000
_cell.angle_alpha   90.00
_cell.angle_beta   90.00
_cell.angle_gamma   90.00
#
_symmetry.space_group_name_H-M   'P 1'
#
loop_
_entity.id
_entity.type
_entity.pdbx_description
1 polymer ?
#
loop_
_entity_poly.entity_id
_entity_poly.type
_entity_poly.pdbx_seq_one_letter_code
_entity_poly.pdbx_strand_id
1 'polypeptide(L)'
;MASVNYTPAQRAVISDRGGALLVSAAAGSGKTKVLVERLLARVTDSDNPADIHRFLIITYTHAAADELRSRILEEISRRVALEPENRRLRRQATLVYNAQIGTIHSFCARIIRENAHLLDIAPDFRVADEQECAVLKEQTLEALLEERYETIEQSEGFRLLVDTMGAGRDDRRLKEIVLDAHTKLMSHPDPAAWTEAQIRQLESLDASVDAGKTMWGAVLMGQARRTAAYWQEALSALIDDAAAAQPDFLAAYGESLEATCQGIECFLDALERGWDAARDASKIPFPRAKSLKGYDELKQIRIQCKDAMKKMAEMFECTSAELMEDMAAVRPATAELLRLVLDFDSQYAALKRRRGLIDFADQEHLAARLLVDFGSGNPTVLAETVAARYEEVMVDEYQDVNAVQELIFTAVTQGGRNLFMVGDVRQSIYRFRLADPTIFLRKYNTYVDAADAAEGQARKILLATNFRSRPGVLDAVNHVFRYIMTEEFAEMDYTEREYLYAGREETNGEDPAVELYVVDMCTPEREDEEESEKKEEGEAKFIAAHIEKMVREGYPIPDGDGGVRPCRYADFAILLRSMKNLAPVYAEALRYRSIPCAYGTDTDFSQTAEIAIMLALLDVIDNPHQDIPLLTVLKSPLFGFTPDELAEIRCADPSGDFFEALSSAAEHNRKCTAFLMQLTELRDLAAELPWTGLSGISTR
;
A
#
# COMPACT_ATOMS: atom_id res chain seq x y z
N MET A 1 11.76 40.71 -11.02
CA MET A 1 10.80 39.71 -10.51
C MET A 1 10.97 38.48 -11.38
N ALA A 2 11.40 37.36 -10.82
CA ALA A 2 11.76 36.19 -11.61
C ALA A 2 10.53 35.69 -12.37
N SER A 3 10.54 35.81 -13.71
CA SER A 3 9.64 35.06 -14.56
C SER A 3 9.78 33.59 -14.16
N VAL A 4 8.67 32.92 -13.88
CA VAL A 4 8.70 31.48 -13.65
C VAL A 4 9.18 30.83 -14.95
N ASN A 5 10.46 30.51 -15.00
CA ASN A 5 11.07 29.89 -16.16
C ASN A 5 10.75 28.39 -16.12
N TYR A 6 9.66 28.01 -16.78
CA TYR A 6 9.36 26.60 -17.05
C TYR A 6 10.46 26.00 -17.93
N THR A 7 10.78 24.71 -17.74
CA THR A 7 11.66 24.02 -18.69
C THR A 7 10.97 23.84 -20.05
N PRO A 8 11.71 23.56 -21.14
CA PRO A 8 11.09 23.21 -22.42
C PRO A 8 10.09 22.05 -22.30
N ALA A 9 10.41 21.02 -21.51
CA ALA A 9 9.53 19.89 -21.27
C ALA A 9 8.27 20.29 -20.47
N GLN A 10 8.41 21.10 -19.42
CA GLN A 10 7.25 21.62 -18.67
C GLN A 10 6.34 22.48 -19.57
N ARG A 11 6.92 23.33 -20.43
CA ARG A 11 6.15 24.11 -21.42
C ARG A 11 5.40 23.20 -22.39
N ALA A 12 6.05 22.15 -22.89
CA ALA A 12 5.41 21.17 -23.76
C ALA A 12 4.20 20.51 -23.08
N VAL A 13 4.32 20.13 -21.81
CA VAL A 13 3.17 19.63 -21.03
C VAL A 13 2.06 20.67 -20.90
N ILE A 14 2.40 21.94 -20.66
CA ILE A 14 1.39 23.01 -20.51
C ILE A 14 0.67 23.30 -21.82
N SER A 15 1.36 23.27 -22.96
CA SER A 15 0.84 23.67 -24.26
C SER A 15 0.25 22.54 -25.11
N ASP A 16 0.60 21.28 -24.86
CA ASP A 16 0.15 20.15 -25.70
C ASP A 16 -1.37 19.96 -25.63
N ARG A 17 -2.01 19.75 -26.78
CA ARG A 17 -3.47 19.58 -26.91
C ARG A 17 -3.88 18.38 -27.76
N GLY A 18 -2.93 17.62 -28.29
CA GLY A 18 -3.21 16.74 -29.42
C GLY A 18 -3.73 15.34 -29.06
N GLY A 19 -4.05 15.05 -27.80
CA GLY A 19 -4.67 13.79 -27.40
C GLY A 19 -4.32 13.36 -25.99
N ALA A 20 -4.36 12.04 -25.77
CA ALA A 20 -3.98 11.43 -24.50
C ALA A 20 -2.52 11.75 -24.17
N LEU A 21 -2.26 12.31 -23.00
CA LEU A 21 -0.93 12.75 -22.60
C LEU A 21 -0.52 12.08 -21.30
N LEU A 22 0.52 11.24 -21.36
CA LEU A 22 1.19 10.66 -20.20
C LEU A 22 2.44 11.48 -19.85
N VAL A 23 2.47 12.03 -18.65
CA VAL A 23 3.63 12.76 -18.12
C VAL A 23 4.32 11.89 -17.09
N SER A 24 5.46 11.33 -17.46
CA SER A 24 6.37 10.68 -16.51
C SER A 24 7.19 11.77 -15.83
N ALA A 25 6.92 12.00 -14.55
CA ALA A 25 7.42 13.18 -13.86
C ALA A 25 8.16 12.79 -12.58
N ALA A 26 9.48 12.87 -12.64
CA ALA A 26 10.35 12.46 -11.57
C ALA A 26 10.09 13.25 -10.27
N ALA A 27 10.55 12.73 -9.14
CA ALA A 27 10.43 13.39 -7.85
C ALA A 27 10.98 14.84 -7.93
N GLY A 28 10.22 15.81 -7.42
CA GLY A 28 10.61 17.23 -7.42
C GLY A 28 10.59 17.93 -8.79
N SER A 29 10.03 17.32 -9.84
CA SER A 29 9.94 17.91 -11.19
C SER A 29 8.88 19.00 -11.37
N GLY A 30 8.05 19.20 -10.34
CA GLY A 30 6.97 20.19 -10.37
C GLY A 30 5.65 19.66 -10.94
N LYS A 31 5.39 18.34 -10.85
CA LYS A 31 4.11 17.66 -11.19
C LYS A 31 2.87 18.56 -10.98
N THR A 32 2.60 18.91 -9.72
CA THR A 32 1.45 19.71 -9.30
C THR A 32 1.43 21.10 -9.95
N LYS A 33 2.59 21.76 -10.07
CA LYS A 33 2.69 23.09 -10.68
C LYS A 33 2.36 23.05 -12.16
N VAL A 34 2.86 22.04 -12.87
CA VAL A 34 2.60 21.83 -14.30
C VAL A 34 1.13 21.48 -14.54
N LEU A 35 0.52 20.64 -13.69
CA LEU A 35 -0.90 20.31 -13.74
C LEU A 35 -1.76 21.58 -13.58
N VAL A 36 -1.49 22.40 -12.55
CA VAL A 36 -2.22 23.66 -12.32
C VAL A 36 -2.04 24.64 -13.48
N GLU A 37 -0.81 24.82 -13.96
CA GLU A 37 -0.55 25.73 -15.09
C GLU A 37 -1.21 25.25 -16.39
N ARG A 38 -1.23 23.93 -16.65
CA ARG A 38 -1.95 23.35 -17.80
C ARG A 38 -3.45 23.63 -17.72
N LEU A 39 -4.07 23.40 -16.57
CA LEU A 39 -5.48 23.70 -16.32
C LEU A 39 -5.75 25.18 -16.61
N LEU A 40 -4.95 26.07 -16.03
CA LEU A 40 -5.20 27.50 -16.17
C LEU A 40 -4.91 28.01 -17.57
N ALA A 41 -3.93 27.46 -18.28
CA ALA A 41 -3.69 27.76 -19.68
C ALA A 41 -4.93 27.44 -20.55
N ARG A 42 -5.69 26.38 -20.24
CA ARG A 42 -6.97 26.08 -20.92
C ARG A 42 -8.08 27.06 -20.53
N VAL A 43 -8.11 27.48 -19.28
CA VAL A 43 -9.15 28.39 -18.75
C VAL A 43 -8.97 29.82 -19.27
N THR A 44 -7.71 30.24 -19.48
CA THR A 44 -7.31 31.58 -19.93
C THR A 44 -6.94 31.66 -21.41
N ASP A 45 -7.22 30.62 -22.19
CA ASP A 45 -6.97 30.61 -23.63
C ASP A 45 -7.72 31.76 -24.33
N SER A 46 -7.07 32.47 -25.25
CA SER A 46 -7.70 33.62 -25.92
C SER A 46 -8.72 33.21 -26.97
N ASP A 47 -8.53 32.04 -27.58
CA ASP A 47 -9.22 31.63 -28.80
C ASP A 47 -10.36 30.66 -28.46
N ASN A 48 -10.10 29.69 -27.58
CA ASN A 48 -11.09 28.71 -27.15
C ASN A 48 -11.00 28.42 -25.64
N PRO A 49 -11.48 29.34 -24.77
CA PRO A 49 -11.33 29.15 -23.34
C PRO A 49 -12.38 28.18 -22.76
N ALA A 50 -11.90 27.23 -21.98
CA ALA A 50 -12.73 26.29 -21.23
C ALA A 50 -13.16 26.88 -19.88
N ASP A 51 -14.33 26.48 -19.37
CA ASP A 51 -14.74 26.78 -17.99
C ASP A 51 -14.14 25.73 -17.04
N ILE A 52 -13.65 26.15 -15.87
CA ILE A 52 -12.92 25.27 -14.94
C ILE A 52 -13.76 24.09 -14.43
N HIS A 53 -15.08 24.23 -14.38
CA HIS A 53 -15.98 23.14 -13.97
C HIS A 53 -16.13 22.03 -15.01
N ARG A 54 -15.59 22.22 -16.24
CA ARG A 54 -15.50 21.19 -17.28
C ARG A 54 -14.23 20.34 -17.14
N PHE A 55 -13.47 20.46 -16.05
CA PHE A 55 -12.32 19.61 -15.77
C PHE A 55 -12.65 18.66 -14.64
N LEU A 56 -12.30 17.38 -14.83
CA LEU A 56 -12.31 16.38 -13.76
C LEU A 56 -10.86 16.17 -13.32
N ILE A 57 -10.56 16.46 -12.06
CA ILE A 57 -9.21 16.33 -11.49
C ILE A 57 -9.26 15.31 -10.37
N ILE A 58 -8.60 14.18 -10.60
CA ILE A 58 -8.53 13.05 -9.68
C ILE A 58 -7.16 13.00 -9.03
N THR A 59 -7.15 12.82 -7.71
CA THR A 59 -5.95 12.67 -6.88
C THR A 59 -6.12 11.46 -5.96
N TYR A 60 -5.01 10.96 -5.40
CA TYR A 60 -5.03 9.76 -4.56
C TYR A 60 -5.69 9.98 -3.18
N THR A 61 -5.52 11.17 -2.57
CA THR A 61 -6.03 11.46 -1.22
C THR A 61 -6.90 12.72 -1.17
N HIS A 62 -7.78 12.80 -0.17
CA HIS A 62 -8.57 14.01 0.08
C HIS A 62 -7.69 15.23 0.41
N ALA A 63 -6.61 15.04 1.18
CA ALA A 63 -5.66 16.10 1.48
C ALA A 63 -4.97 16.64 0.21
N ALA A 64 -4.58 15.77 -0.72
CA ALA A 64 -4.01 16.18 -2.00
C ALA A 64 -5.03 16.94 -2.87
N ALA A 65 -6.30 16.53 -2.86
CA ALA A 65 -7.36 17.25 -3.55
C ALA A 65 -7.57 18.67 -2.98
N ASP A 66 -7.59 18.80 -1.65
CA ASP A 66 -7.76 20.08 -0.97
C ASP A 66 -6.56 21.01 -1.16
N GLU A 67 -5.34 20.45 -1.11
CA GLU A 67 -4.11 21.18 -1.43
C GLU A 67 -4.14 21.67 -2.88
N LEU A 68 -4.51 20.80 -3.82
CA LEU A 68 -4.57 21.14 -5.24
C LEU A 68 -5.63 22.23 -5.50
N ARG A 69 -6.80 22.12 -4.87
CA ARG A 69 -7.84 23.17 -4.92
C ARG A 69 -7.33 24.50 -4.40
N SER A 70 -6.62 24.50 -3.27
CA SER A 70 -6.05 25.70 -2.67
C SER A 70 -5.02 26.36 -3.60
N ARG A 71 -4.11 25.57 -4.18
CA ARG A 71 -3.11 26.04 -5.16
C ARG A 71 -3.76 26.65 -6.41
N ILE A 72 -4.84 26.03 -6.93
CA ILE A 72 -5.59 26.57 -8.07
C ILE A 72 -6.23 27.92 -7.70
N LEU A 73 -6.84 28.02 -6.52
CA LEU A 73 -7.44 29.27 -6.04
C LEU A 73 -6.41 30.39 -5.88
N GLU A 74 -5.28 30.12 -5.23
CA GLU A 74 -4.19 31.09 -5.05
C GLU A 74 -3.71 31.64 -6.40
N GLU A 75 -3.48 30.75 -7.35
CA GLU A 75 -2.98 31.10 -8.67
C GLU A 75 -4.01 31.89 -9.50
N ILE A 76 -5.30 31.51 -9.44
CA ILE A 76 -6.38 32.29 -10.06
C ILE A 76 -6.50 33.67 -9.40
N SER A 77 -6.48 33.75 -8.08
CA SER A 77 -6.53 35.01 -7.34
C SER A 77 -5.37 35.93 -7.71
N ARG A 78 -4.16 35.37 -7.89
CA ARG A 78 -3.00 36.10 -8.38
C ARG A 78 -3.22 36.66 -9.78
N ARG A 79 -3.77 35.88 -10.72
CA ARG A 79 -4.08 36.35 -12.08
C ARG A 79 -5.19 37.42 -12.08
N VAL A 80 -6.21 37.26 -11.25
CA VAL A 80 -7.28 38.26 -11.06
C VAL A 80 -6.71 39.57 -10.50
N ALA A 81 -5.73 39.52 -9.60
CA ALA A 81 -5.08 40.72 -9.08
C ALA A 81 -4.26 41.46 -10.15
N LEU A 82 -3.64 40.72 -11.08
CA LEU A 82 -2.89 41.29 -12.22
C LEU A 82 -3.81 41.86 -13.30
N GLU A 83 -4.95 41.23 -13.54
CA GLU A 83 -5.96 41.67 -14.51
C GLU A 83 -7.34 41.86 -13.85
N PRO A 84 -7.52 42.92 -13.02
CA PRO A 84 -8.75 43.09 -12.29
C PRO A 84 -9.96 43.10 -13.21
N GLU A 85 -9.92 43.81 -14.34
CA GLU A 85 -11.08 43.98 -15.23
C GLU A 85 -11.49 42.72 -16.03
N ASN A 86 -10.74 41.63 -15.93
CA ASN A 86 -11.04 40.38 -16.63
C ASN A 86 -12.23 39.65 -15.98
N ARG A 87 -13.43 39.94 -16.48
CA ARG A 87 -14.71 39.35 -16.00
C ARG A 87 -14.72 37.82 -16.06
N ARG A 88 -14.05 37.23 -17.06
CA ARG A 88 -13.98 35.77 -17.21
C ARG A 88 -13.16 35.18 -16.07
N LEU A 89 -11.96 35.67 -15.81
CA LEU A 89 -11.11 35.20 -14.70
C LEU A 89 -11.83 35.28 -13.35
N ARG A 90 -12.53 36.39 -13.07
CA ARG A 90 -13.35 36.53 -11.85
C ARG A 90 -14.44 35.46 -11.75
N ARG A 91 -15.15 35.16 -12.86
CA ARG A 91 -16.15 34.09 -12.92
C ARG A 91 -15.53 32.72 -12.64
N GLN A 92 -14.33 32.45 -13.18
CA GLN A 92 -13.64 31.17 -12.95
C GLN A 92 -13.25 30.99 -11.49
N ALA A 93 -12.82 32.06 -10.80
CA ALA A 93 -12.52 32.01 -9.36
C ALA A 93 -13.73 31.52 -8.52
N THR A 94 -14.96 31.89 -8.91
CA THR A 94 -16.18 31.36 -8.29
C THR A 94 -16.49 29.93 -8.72
N LEU A 95 -16.29 29.61 -10.01
CA LEU A 95 -16.59 28.27 -10.55
C LEU A 95 -15.63 27.17 -10.07
N VAL A 96 -14.47 27.52 -9.48
CA VAL A 96 -13.53 26.53 -8.89
C VAL A 96 -14.22 25.66 -7.84
N TYR A 97 -15.15 26.21 -7.06
CA TYR A 97 -15.90 25.44 -6.07
C TYR A 97 -16.84 24.41 -6.70
N ASN A 98 -17.24 24.63 -7.96
CA ASN A 98 -18.04 23.69 -8.75
C ASN A 98 -17.16 22.73 -9.56
N ALA A 99 -15.85 22.97 -9.64
CA ALA A 99 -14.91 22.07 -10.30
C ALA A 99 -14.75 20.79 -9.50
N GLN A 100 -14.71 19.68 -10.23
CA GLN A 100 -14.62 18.35 -9.64
C GLN A 100 -13.15 18.03 -9.40
N ILE A 101 -12.70 18.35 -8.20
CA ILE A 101 -11.35 18.10 -7.70
C ILE A 101 -11.51 17.23 -6.45
N GLY A 102 -11.06 15.99 -6.53
CA GLY A 102 -11.31 14.99 -5.49
C GLY A 102 -10.60 13.68 -5.71
N THR A 103 -11.03 12.66 -4.97
CA THR A 103 -10.59 11.27 -5.15
C THR A 103 -11.47 10.54 -6.17
N ILE A 104 -10.97 9.45 -6.74
CA ILE A 104 -11.75 8.58 -7.63
C ILE A 104 -13.02 8.06 -6.93
N HIS A 105 -12.90 7.64 -5.68
CA HIS A 105 -14.00 7.25 -4.79
C HIS A 105 -15.10 8.33 -4.70
N SER A 106 -14.71 9.59 -4.51
CA SER A 106 -15.66 10.72 -4.46
C SER A 106 -16.40 10.91 -5.79
N PHE A 107 -15.68 10.76 -6.91
CA PHE A 107 -16.27 10.81 -8.25
C PHE A 107 -17.26 9.65 -8.46
N CYS A 108 -16.85 8.42 -8.16
CA CYS A 108 -17.69 7.23 -8.28
C CYS A 108 -18.95 7.32 -7.42
N ALA A 109 -18.82 7.69 -6.15
CA ALA A 109 -19.96 7.87 -5.26
C ALA A 109 -20.96 8.91 -5.80
N ARG A 110 -20.49 9.98 -6.43
CA ARG A 110 -21.38 10.96 -7.08
C ARG A 110 -22.11 10.36 -8.28
N ILE A 111 -21.41 9.65 -9.16
CA ILE A 111 -22.03 8.99 -10.33
C ILE A 111 -23.08 7.96 -9.88
N ILE A 112 -22.80 7.19 -8.83
CA ILE A 112 -23.76 6.24 -8.25
C ILE A 112 -24.98 6.99 -7.71
N ARG A 113 -24.81 8.07 -6.94
CA ARG A 113 -25.96 8.86 -6.42
C ARG A 113 -26.82 9.46 -7.52
N GLU A 114 -26.19 10.01 -8.57
CA GLU A 114 -26.91 10.57 -9.73
C GLU A 114 -27.72 9.51 -10.49
N ASN A 115 -27.31 8.24 -10.42
CA ASN A 115 -27.86 7.15 -11.22
C ASN A 115 -28.32 5.94 -10.39
N ALA A 116 -28.63 6.14 -9.11
CA ALA A 116 -28.93 5.05 -8.17
C ALA A 116 -30.13 4.20 -8.60
N HIS A 117 -31.07 4.81 -9.33
CA HIS A 117 -32.23 4.15 -9.94
C HIS A 117 -31.88 3.04 -10.95
N LEU A 118 -30.64 3.01 -11.46
CA LEU A 118 -30.14 1.96 -12.37
C LEU A 118 -29.47 0.79 -11.63
N LEU A 119 -29.16 0.92 -10.34
CA LEU A 119 -28.34 -0.03 -9.57
C LEU A 119 -29.10 -0.79 -8.46
N ASP A 120 -30.40 -0.54 -8.31
CA ASP A 120 -31.22 -1.06 -7.20
C ASP A 120 -30.59 -0.74 -5.83
N ILE A 121 -30.13 0.51 -5.68
CA ILE A 121 -29.53 1.04 -4.45
C ILE A 121 -30.25 2.34 -4.08
N ALA A 122 -30.44 2.58 -2.78
CA ALA A 122 -31.03 3.81 -2.28
C ALA A 122 -30.10 5.02 -2.54
N PRO A 123 -30.59 6.16 -3.06
CA PRO A 123 -29.73 7.32 -3.36
C PRO A 123 -29.01 7.93 -2.16
N ASP A 124 -29.55 7.72 -0.96
CA ASP A 124 -29.05 8.19 0.34
C ASP A 124 -28.13 7.17 1.02
N PHE A 125 -27.53 6.25 0.26
CA PHE A 125 -26.57 5.27 0.79
C PHE A 125 -25.43 5.94 1.56
N ARG A 126 -24.97 5.26 2.61
CA ARG A 126 -23.77 5.63 3.37
C ARG A 126 -22.59 4.76 2.95
N VAL A 127 -21.40 5.35 2.95
CA VAL A 127 -20.14 4.61 2.75
C VAL A 127 -19.74 4.02 4.10
N ALA A 128 -19.62 2.70 4.18
CA ALA A 128 -19.15 2.00 5.36
C ALA A 128 -17.64 2.20 5.54
N ASP A 129 -17.19 2.40 6.77
CA ASP A 129 -15.76 2.47 7.09
C ASP A 129 -15.13 1.07 7.18
N GLU A 130 -13.81 1.00 7.31
CA GLU A 130 -13.08 -0.28 7.31
C GLU A 130 -13.46 -1.19 8.49
N GLN A 131 -13.74 -0.62 9.67
CA GLN A 131 -14.11 -1.39 10.87
C GLN A 131 -15.52 -1.97 10.73
N GLU A 132 -16.47 -1.15 10.28
CA GLU A 132 -17.83 -1.61 9.97
C GLU A 132 -17.80 -2.68 8.87
N CYS A 133 -17.00 -2.48 7.82
CA CYS A 133 -16.83 -3.49 6.78
C CYS A 133 -16.28 -4.80 7.35
N ALA A 134 -15.26 -4.76 8.23
CA ALA A 134 -14.69 -5.94 8.85
C ALA A 134 -15.74 -6.74 9.64
N VAL A 135 -16.54 -6.06 10.47
CA VAL A 135 -17.63 -6.69 11.24
C VAL A 135 -18.69 -7.29 10.32
N LEU A 136 -19.11 -6.57 9.27
CA LEU A 136 -20.12 -7.07 8.34
C LEU A 136 -19.61 -8.28 7.53
N LYS A 137 -18.33 -8.30 7.15
CA LYS A 137 -17.69 -9.42 6.47
C LYS A 137 -17.65 -10.65 7.39
N GLU A 138 -17.23 -10.48 8.65
CA GLU A 138 -17.21 -11.57 9.63
C GLU A 138 -18.61 -12.14 9.84
N GLN A 139 -19.61 -11.30 10.12
CA GLN A 139 -21.02 -11.72 10.28
C GLN A 139 -21.55 -12.49 9.06
N THR A 140 -21.25 -12.00 7.85
CA THR A 140 -21.72 -12.64 6.61
C THR A 140 -21.05 -13.99 6.40
N LEU A 141 -19.74 -14.07 6.64
CA LEU A 141 -18.99 -15.30 6.45
C LEU A 141 -19.39 -16.36 7.47
N GLU A 142 -19.64 -15.97 8.72
CA GLU A 142 -20.13 -16.88 9.75
C GLU A 142 -21.48 -17.48 9.38
N ALA A 143 -22.43 -16.63 8.97
CA ALA A 143 -23.75 -17.10 8.53
C ALA A 143 -23.67 -18.03 7.31
N LEU A 144 -22.83 -17.69 6.34
CA LEU A 144 -22.61 -18.52 5.15
C LEU A 144 -21.99 -19.88 5.49
N LEU A 145 -20.98 -19.89 6.36
CA LEU A 145 -20.34 -21.14 6.80
C LEU A 145 -21.33 -22.01 7.58
N GLU A 146 -22.15 -21.43 8.45
CA GLU A 146 -23.21 -22.16 9.16
C GLU A 146 -24.18 -22.86 8.19
N GLU A 147 -24.67 -22.15 7.17
CA GLU A 147 -25.50 -22.72 6.09
C GLU A 147 -24.79 -23.88 5.34
N ARG A 148 -23.50 -23.71 5.05
CA ARG A 148 -22.70 -24.74 4.37
C ARG A 148 -22.42 -25.95 5.27
N TYR A 149 -22.28 -25.75 6.58
CA TYR A 149 -22.12 -26.84 7.54
C TYR A 149 -23.40 -27.66 7.71
N GLU A 150 -24.58 -27.03 7.67
CA GLU A 150 -25.87 -27.74 7.68
C GLU A 150 -26.03 -28.70 6.50
N THR A 151 -25.43 -28.38 5.36
CA THR A 151 -25.52 -29.13 4.10
C THR A 151 -24.23 -29.88 3.74
N ILE A 152 -23.29 -30.02 4.69
CA ILE A 152 -21.95 -30.59 4.43
C ILE A 152 -21.98 -32.02 3.87
N GLU A 153 -22.96 -32.84 4.27
CA GLU A 153 -23.12 -34.21 3.76
C GLU A 153 -23.51 -34.25 2.27
N GLN A 154 -24.04 -33.14 1.74
CA GLN A 154 -24.49 -33.03 0.35
C GLN A 154 -23.41 -32.46 -0.59
N SER A 155 -22.36 -31.85 -0.04
CA SER A 155 -21.26 -31.24 -0.81
C SER A 155 -19.93 -31.91 -0.50
N GLU A 156 -19.53 -32.86 -1.35
CA GLU A 156 -18.23 -33.52 -1.25
C GLU A 156 -17.06 -32.53 -1.35
N GLY A 157 -17.19 -31.51 -2.21
CA GLY A 157 -16.19 -30.45 -2.37
C GLY A 157 -16.01 -29.60 -1.10
N PHE A 158 -17.11 -29.24 -0.42
CA PHE A 158 -17.04 -28.44 0.80
C PHE A 158 -16.48 -29.25 1.96
N ARG A 159 -16.87 -30.52 2.09
CA ARG A 159 -16.28 -31.43 3.06
C ARG A 159 -14.77 -31.55 2.88
N LEU A 160 -14.31 -31.77 1.64
CA LEU A 160 -12.88 -31.83 1.34
C LEU A 160 -12.16 -30.51 1.64
N LEU A 161 -12.79 -29.37 1.34
CA LEU A 161 -12.24 -28.05 1.65
C LEU A 161 -12.01 -27.86 3.15
N VAL A 162 -13.02 -28.18 3.97
CA VAL A 162 -12.92 -28.09 5.43
C VAL A 162 -11.85 -29.05 5.96
N ASP A 163 -11.82 -30.30 5.47
CA ASP A 163 -10.82 -31.30 5.85
C ASP A 163 -9.39 -30.85 5.47
N THR A 164 -9.24 -30.13 4.35
CA THR A 164 -7.93 -29.67 3.84
C THR A 164 -7.45 -28.41 4.56
N MET A 165 -8.34 -27.46 4.85
CA MET A 165 -7.99 -26.13 5.38
C MET A 165 -8.15 -26.02 6.89
N GLY A 166 -8.91 -26.91 7.53
CA GLY A 166 -9.09 -26.97 8.97
C GLY A 166 -7.77 -27.28 9.67
N ALA A 167 -7.26 -26.32 10.44
CA ALA A 167 -6.05 -26.49 11.22
C ALA A 167 -6.41 -26.88 12.66
N GLY A 168 -6.62 -28.17 12.92
CA GLY A 168 -6.86 -28.67 14.28
C GLY A 168 -8.34 -28.68 14.68
N ARG A 169 -8.79 -27.75 15.52
CA ARG A 169 -10.14 -27.77 16.16
C ARG A 169 -11.11 -26.68 15.69
N ASP A 170 -10.69 -25.79 14.80
CA ASP A 170 -11.52 -24.68 14.31
C ASP A 170 -11.32 -24.39 12.80
N ASP A 171 -12.17 -23.52 12.27
CA ASP A 171 -12.26 -23.10 10.87
C ASP A 171 -11.66 -21.70 10.62
N ARG A 172 -10.92 -21.15 11.58
CA ARG A 172 -10.42 -19.75 11.51
C ARG A 172 -9.53 -19.52 10.29
N ARG A 173 -8.66 -20.48 9.98
CA ARG A 173 -7.79 -20.40 8.79
C ARG A 173 -8.60 -20.35 7.50
N LEU A 174 -9.71 -21.09 7.41
CA LEU A 174 -10.59 -21.02 6.25
C LEU A 174 -11.23 -19.62 6.13
N LYS A 175 -11.70 -19.07 7.26
CA LYS A 175 -12.26 -17.71 7.29
C LYS A 175 -11.23 -16.67 6.80
N GLU A 176 -10.00 -16.73 7.31
CA GLU A 176 -8.90 -15.85 6.90
C GLU A 176 -8.61 -15.93 5.40
N ILE A 177 -8.54 -17.16 4.84
CA ILE A 177 -8.28 -17.37 3.41
C ILE A 177 -9.42 -16.80 2.56
N VAL A 178 -10.69 -17.00 2.94
CA VAL A 178 -11.83 -16.48 2.19
C VAL A 178 -11.81 -14.95 2.17
N LEU A 179 -11.53 -14.29 3.30
CA LEU A 179 -11.46 -12.83 3.38
C LEU A 179 -10.26 -12.23 2.63
N ASP A 180 -9.09 -12.88 2.69
CA ASP A 180 -7.91 -12.49 1.92
C ASP A 180 -8.13 -12.65 0.41
N ALA A 181 -8.70 -13.79 -0.01
CA ALA A 181 -9.06 -14.04 -1.39
C ALA A 181 -10.09 -13.02 -1.90
N HIS A 182 -11.17 -12.77 -1.15
CA HIS A 182 -12.16 -11.73 -1.47
C HIS A 182 -11.49 -10.37 -1.69
N THR A 183 -10.62 -9.95 -0.77
CA THR A 183 -9.92 -8.66 -0.85
C THR A 183 -9.08 -8.55 -2.12
N LYS A 184 -8.32 -9.59 -2.48
CA LYS A 184 -7.51 -9.61 -3.71
C LYS A 184 -8.37 -9.60 -4.98
N LEU A 185 -9.49 -10.31 -4.98
CA LEU A 185 -10.41 -10.40 -6.12
C LEU A 185 -11.03 -9.05 -6.48
N MET A 186 -11.28 -8.17 -5.51
CA MET A 186 -11.83 -6.83 -5.75
C MET A 186 -10.91 -5.92 -6.59
N SER A 187 -9.66 -6.32 -6.88
CA SER A 187 -8.82 -5.59 -7.84
C SER A 187 -9.19 -5.82 -9.31
N HIS A 188 -9.94 -6.88 -9.60
CA HIS A 188 -10.33 -7.22 -10.97
C HIS A 188 -11.61 -6.46 -11.37
N PRO A 189 -11.69 -5.93 -12.60
CA PRO A 189 -12.89 -5.26 -13.11
C PRO A 189 -14.22 -5.99 -12.86
N ASP A 190 -14.21 -7.29 -13.10
CA ASP A 190 -15.33 -8.20 -12.86
C ASP A 190 -14.81 -9.40 -12.04
N PRO A 191 -14.86 -9.31 -10.70
CA PRO A 191 -14.36 -10.35 -9.81
C PRO A 191 -15.06 -11.70 -10.03
N ALA A 192 -16.36 -11.67 -10.34
CA ALA A 192 -17.15 -12.87 -10.54
C ALA A 192 -16.73 -13.60 -11.83
N ALA A 193 -16.68 -12.89 -12.96
CA ALA A 193 -16.27 -13.48 -14.22
C ALA A 193 -14.82 -13.98 -14.19
N TRP A 194 -13.92 -13.27 -13.51
CA TRP A 194 -12.53 -13.71 -13.33
C TRP A 194 -12.46 -15.02 -12.54
N THR A 195 -13.16 -15.09 -11.41
CA THR A 195 -13.17 -16.26 -10.53
C THR A 195 -13.77 -17.47 -11.24
N GLU A 196 -14.88 -17.30 -11.95
CA GLU A 196 -15.46 -18.36 -12.77
C GLU A 196 -14.50 -18.85 -13.87
N ALA A 197 -13.74 -17.94 -14.49
CA ALA A 197 -12.72 -18.31 -15.47
C ALA A 197 -11.61 -19.16 -14.83
N GLN A 198 -11.18 -18.82 -13.60
CA GLN A 198 -10.21 -19.63 -12.85
C GLN A 198 -10.76 -21.02 -12.50
N ILE A 199 -12.03 -21.10 -12.06
CA ILE A 199 -12.69 -22.39 -11.80
C ILE A 199 -12.72 -23.24 -13.08
N ARG A 200 -13.16 -22.67 -14.21
CA ARG A 200 -13.18 -23.38 -15.50
C ARG A 200 -11.78 -23.85 -15.91
N GLN A 201 -10.76 -23.02 -15.71
CA GLN A 201 -9.36 -23.39 -16.00
C GLN A 201 -8.91 -24.57 -15.15
N LEU A 202 -9.14 -24.53 -13.82
CA LEU A 202 -8.83 -25.61 -12.89
C LEU A 202 -9.54 -26.92 -13.27
N GLU A 203 -10.83 -26.85 -13.62
CA GLU A 203 -11.63 -28.02 -13.99
C GLU A 203 -11.22 -28.61 -15.34
N SER A 204 -10.78 -27.76 -16.28
CA SER A 204 -10.32 -28.17 -17.60
C SER A 204 -8.89 -28.74 -17.63
N LEU A 205 -8.18 -28.72 -16.49
CA LEU A 205 -6.78 -29.14 -16.43
C LEU A 205 -6.64 -30.65 -16.69
N ASP A 206 -6.01 -30.98 -17.80
CA ASP A 206 -5.66 -32.34 -18.20
C ASP A 206 -4.49 -32.86 -17.35
N ALA A 207 -4.68 -34.02 -16.73
CA ALA A 207 -3.69 -34.68 -15.88
C ALA A 207 -2.45 -35.17 -16.65
N SER A 208 -2.51 -35.25 -17.99
CA SER A 208 -1.39 -35.68 -18.84
C SER A 208 -0.42 -34.56 -19.22
N VAL A 209 -0.74 -33.31 -18.88
CA VAL A 209 0.11 -32.14 -19.15
C VAL A 209 1.32 -32.13 -18.21
N ASP A 210 2.49 -31.81 -18.75
CA ASP A 210 3.70 -31.58 -17.94
C ASP A 210 3.46 -30.44 -16.93
N ALA A 211 3.79 -30.67 -15.66
CA ALA A 211 3.55 -29.75 -14.56
C ALA A 211 4.18 -28.38 -14.82
N GLY A 212 5.37 -28.34 -15.44
CA GLY A 212 6.10 -27.13 -15.80
C GLY A 212 5.44 -26.31 -16.92
N LYS A 213 4.51 -26.91 -17.68
CA LYS A 213 3.72 -26.23 -18.72
C LYS A 213 2.38 -25.71 -18.21
N THR A 214 1.99 -26.03 -16.99
CA THR A 214 0.83 -25.40 -16.34
C THR A 214 1.13 -23.92 -16.06
N MET A 215 0.09 -23.10 -15.87
CA MET A 215 0.28 -21.68 -15.55
C MET A 215 1.07 -21.46 -14.25
N TRP A 216 0.88 -22.34 -13.26
CA TRP A 216 1.59 -22.26 -11.97
C TRP A 216 3.03 -22.80 -12.11
N GLY A 217 3.20 -23.93 -12.79
CA GLY A 217 4.52 -24.50 -13.04
C GLY A 217 5.40 -23.59 -13.89
N ALA A 218 4.84 -22.88 -14.88
CA ALA A 218 5.60 -21.94 -15.70
C ALA A 218 6.25 -20.82 -14.87
N VAL A 219 5.60 -20.36 -13.79
CA VAL A 219 6.17 -19.38 -12.85
C VAL A 219 7.36 -19.97 -12.11
N LEU A 220 7.23 -21.20 -11.59
CA LEU A 220 8.30 -21.91 -10.89
C LEU A 220 9.49 -22.20 -11.82
N MET A 221 9.23 -22.65 -13.05
CA MET A 221 10.24 -22.88 -14.08
C MET A 221 10.97 -21.59 -14.46
N GLY A 222 10.23 -20.47 -14.55
CA GLY A 222 10.82 -19.15 -14.79
C GLY A 222 11.72 -18.69 -13.64
N GLN A 223 11.29 -18.86 -12.38
CA GLN A 223 12.11 -18.55 -11.20
C GLN A 223 13.36 -19.42 -11.14
N ALA A 224 13.23 -20.71 -11.45
CA ALA A 224 14.35 -21.65 -11.51
C ALA A 224 15.39 -21.21 -12.55
N ARG A 225 14.93 -20.84 -13.74
CA ARG A 225 15.80 -20.38 -14.83
C ARG A 225 16.57 -19.13 -14.42
N ARG A 226 15.91 -18.12 -13.85
CA ARG A 226 16.57 -16.87 -13.42
C ARG A 226 17.60 -17.11 -12.33
N THR A 227 17.23 -17.89 -11.32
CA THR A 227 18.13 -18.24 -10.21
C THR A 227 19.37 -19.00 -10.69
N ALA A 228 19.17 -20.01 -11.55
CA ALA A 228 20.26 -20.79 -12.11
C ALA A 228 21.16 -19.94 -13.02
N ALA A 229 20.59 -19.11 -13.89
CA ALA A 229 21.33 -18.24 -14.79
C ALA A 229 22.19 -17.22 -14.02
N TYR A 230 21.63 -16.59 -12.97
CA TYR A 230 22.37 -15.68 -12.10
C TYR A 230 23.60 -16.36 -11.49
N TRP A 231 23.44 -17.54 -10.89
CA TRP A 231 24.55 -18.24 -10.27
C TRP A 231 25.56 -18.76 -11.29
N GLN A 232 25.11 -19.16 -12.49
CA GLN A 232 26.01 -19.51 -13.58
C GLN A 232 26.92 -18.34 -13.95
N GLU A 233 26.33 -17.15 -14.13
CA GLU A 233 27.07 -15.93 -14.49
C GLU A 233 28.01 -15.51 -13.34
N ALA A 234 27.51 -15.48 -12.10
CA ALA A 234 28.31 -15.12 -10.93
C ALA A 234 29.51 -16.05 -10.72
N LEU A 235 29.32 -17.37 -10.86
CA LEU A 235 30.42 -18.32 -10.75
C LEU A 235 31.39 -18.23 -11.94
N SER A 236 30.89 -18.02 -13.16
CA SER A 236 31.74 -17.89 -14.35
C SER A 236 32.62 -16.64 -14.27
N ALA A 237 32.05 -15.49 -13.89
CA ALA A 237 32.80 -14.26 -13.68
C ALA A 237 33.89 -14.44 -12.62
N LEU A 238 33.61 -15.14 -11.52
CA LEU A 238 34.60 -15.47 -10.50
C LEU A 238 35.72 -16.38 -11.02
N ILE A 239 35.41 -17.35 -11.88
CA ILE A 239 36.41 -18.21 -12.50
C ILE A 239 37.33 -17.37 -13.38
N ASP A 240 36.77 -16.48 -14.20
CA ASP A 240 37.52 -15.62 -15.12
C ASP A 240 38.44 -14.65 -14.36
N ASP A 241 37.92 -13.96 -13.34
CA ASP A 241 38.70 -13.03 -12.50
C ASP A 241 39.84 -13.75 -11.77
N ALA A 242 39.56 -14.92 -11.22
CA ALA A 242 40.55 -15.67 -10.45
C ALA A 242 41.58 -16.38 -11.33
N ALA A 243 41.20 -16.80 -12.55
CA ALA A 243 42.12 -17.29 -13.57
C ALA A 243 43.09 -16.20 -14.04
N ALA A 244 42.65 -14.94 -14.07
CA ALA A 244 43.50 -13.80 -14.39
C ALA A 244 44.48 -13.41 -13.27
N ALA A 245 44.14 -13.69 -12.00
CA ALA A 245 44.90 -13.22 -10.84
C ALA A 245 46.00 -14.17 -10.33
N GLN A 246 45.78 -15.50 -10.29
CA GLN A 246 46.78 -16.48 -9.80
C GLN A 246 46.65 -17.89 -10.42
N PRO A 247 47.74 -18.53 -10.90
CA PRO A 247 47.70 -19.89 -11.46
C PRO A 247 47.28 -20.98 -10.45
N ASP A 248 47.61 -20.79 -9.16
CA ASP A 248 47.33 -21.76 -8.10
C ASP A 248 45.82 -21.89 -7.79
N PHE A 249 45.01 -20.90 -8.20
CA PHE A 249 43.57 -20.91 -8.06
C PHE A 249 42.91 -22.04 -8.86
N LEU A 250 43.26 -22.14 -10.14
CA LEU A 250 42.73 -23.18 -11.04
C LEU A 250 43.07 -24.59 -10.53
N ALA A 251 44.25 -24.76 -9.93
CA ALA A 251 44.68 -26.04 -9.35
C ALA A 251 43.92 -26.44 -8.07
N ALA A 252 43.30 -25.49 -7.37
CA ALA A 252 42.61 -25.71 -6.09
C ALA A 252 41.07 -25.74 -6.21
N TYR A 253 40.52 -24.90 -7.08
CA TYR A 253 39.07 -24.68 -7.25
C TYR A 253 38.55 -25.01 -8.65
N GLY A 254 39.40 -25.05 -9.68
CA GLY A 254 38.99 -25.16 -11.09
C GLY A 254 38.06 -26.33 -11.36
N GLU A 255 38.52 -27.56 -11.15
CA GLU A 255 37.70 -28.78 -11.36
C GLU A 255 36.40 -28.76 -10.55
N SER A 256 36.44 -28.21 -9.33
CA SER A 256 35.28 -28.14 -8.45
C SER A 256 34.26 -27.07 -8.84
N LEU A 257 34.69 -25.98 -9.46
CA LEU A 257 33.81 -24.91 -9.94
C LEU A 257 33.27 -25.26 -11.33
N GLU A 258 34.11 -25.79 -12.21
CA GLU A 258 33.74 -26.29 -13.53
C GLU A 258 32.63 -27.35 -13.44
N ALA A 259 32.77 -28.33 -12.54
CA ALA A 259 31.71 -29.32 -12.30
C ALA A 259 30.39 -28.69 -11.83
N THR A 260 30.45 -27.64 -11.00
CA THR A 260 29.25 -26.93 -10.53
C THR A 260 28.61 -26.13 -11.67
N CYS A 261 29.40 -25.36 -12.43
CA CYS A 261 28.94 -24.61 -13.60
C CYS A 261 28.34 -25.52 -14.67
N GLN A 262 28.99 -26.64 -14.99
CA GLN A 262 28.44 -27.63 -15.92
C GLN A 262 27.13 -28.25 -15.40
N GLY A 263 27.04 -28.48 -14.09
CA GLY A 263 25.80 -28.92 -13.46
C GLY A 263 24.65 -27.91 -13.59
N ILE A 264 24.94 -26.62 -13.38
CA ILE A 264 23.96 -25.54 -13.56
C ILE A 264 23.55 -25.41 -15.03
N GLU A 265 24.49 -25.50 -15.97
CA GLU A 265 24.21 -25.45 -17.42
C GLU A 265 23.32 -26.63 -17.86
N CYS A 266 23.63 -27.85 -17.42
CA CYS A 266 22.77 -29.01 -17.64
C CYS A 266 21.36 -28.83 -17.06
N PHE A 267 21.24 -28.17 -15.90
CA PHE A 267 19.96 -27.86 -15.29
C PHE A 267 19.18 -26.79 -16.10
N LEU A 268 19.85 -25.75 -16.60
CA LEU A 268 19.25 -24.76 -17.50
C LEU A 268 18.69 -25.40 -18.77
N ASP A 269 19.46 -26.26 -19.43
CA ASP A 269 19.01 -27.02 -20.61
C ASP A 269 17.85 -27.95 -20.28
N ALA A 270 17.82 -28.49 -19.06
CA ALA A 270 16.76 -29.38 -18.62
C ALA A 270 15.44 -28.64 -18.34
N LEU A 271 15.50 -27.40 -17.85
CA LEU A 271 14.33 -26.53 -17.66
C LEU A 271 13.59 -26.23 -18.98
N GLU A 272 14.26 -26.26 -20.13
CA GLU A 272 13.60 -26.09 -21.43
C GLU A 272 12.87 -27.36 -21.90
N ARG A 273 13.32 -28.53 -21.45
CA ARG A 273 12.80 -29.83 -21.89
C ARG A 273 11.53 -30.24 -21.15
N GLY A 274 11.37 -29.83 -19.88
CA GLY A 274 10.18 -30.11 -19.08
C GLY A 274 10.50 -30.31 -17.60
N TRP A 275 9.46 -30.53 -16.79
CA TRP A 275 9.60 -30.62 -15.33
C TRP A 275 10.49 -31.80 -14.91
N ASP A 276 10.25 -32.99 -15.46
CA ASP A 276 10.98 -34.20 -15.05
C ASP A 276 12.46 -34.15 -15.43
N ALA A 277 12.78 -33.55 -16.58
CA ALA A 277 14.17 -33.30 -16.97
C ALA A 277 14.84 -32.35 -15.97
N ALA A 278 14.16 -31.25 -15.61
CA ALA A 278 14.67 -30.29 -14.63
C ALA A 278 14.89 -30.95 -13.26
N ARG A 279 13.94 -31.78 -12.80
CA ARG A 279 14.07 -32.59 -11.59
C ARG A 279 15.32 -33.46 -11.61
N ASP A 280 15.54 -34.21 -12.68
CA ASP A 280 16.69 -35.12 -12.79
C ASP A 280 18.03 -34.35 -12.75
N ALA A 281 18.06 -33.12 -13.27
CA ALA A 281 19.23 -32.25 -13.28
C ALA A 281 19.35 -31.30 -12.06
N SER A 282 18.34 -31.24 -11.20
CA SER A 282 18.26 -30.27 -10.08
C SER A 282 19.34 -30.46 -9.02
N LYS A 283 19.89 -31.68 -8.89
CA LYS A 283 20.92 -32.03 -7.92
C LYS A 283 22.30 -31.65 -8.42
N ILE A 284 22.61 -30.36 -8.33
CA ILE A 284 23.88 -29.80 -8.81
C ILE A 284 25.05 -30.26 -7.91
N PRO A 285 26.15 -30.75 -8.50
CA PRO A 285 27.31 -31.17 -7.74
C PRO A 285 28.07 -29.96 -7.18
N PHE A 286 28.42 -30.04 -5.89
CA PHE A 286 29.35 -29.12 -5.23
C PHE A 286 30.54 -29.91 -4.66
N PRO A 287 31.52 -30.31 -5.50
CA PRO A 287 32.70 -31.03 -5.04
C PRO A 287 33.48 -30.26 -3.97
N ARG A 288 34.30 -30.97 -3.19
CA ARG A 288 35.19 -30.32 -2.22
C ARG A 288 36.34 -29.64 -2.96
N ALA A 289 36.50 -28.34 -2.74
CA ALA A 289 37.68 -27.59 -3.18
C ALA A 289 38.77 -27.60 -2.11
N LYS A 290 40.03 -27.41 -2.52
CA LYS A 290 41.15 -27.24 -1.59
C LYS A 290 41.10 -25.85 -0.95
N SER A 291 41.32 -25.75 0.36
CA SER A 291 41.27 -24.47 1.08
C SER A 291 42.48 -23.58 0.71
N LEU A 292 42.21 -22.39 0.17
CA LEU A 292 43.19 -21.32 -0.03
C LEU A 292 42.91 -20.14 0.93
N LYS A 293 43.96 -19.44 1.35
CA LYS A 293 43.88 -18.20 2.13
C LYS A 293 43.69 -17.01 1.19
N GLY A 294 42.88 -16.02 1.58
CA GLY A 294 42.66 -14.79 0.80
C GLY A 294 41.47 -14.84 -0.17
N TYR A 295 40.64 -15.89 -0.13
CA TYR A 295 39.48 -16.09 -1.02
C TYR A 295 38.18 -16.27 -0.22
N ASP A 296 38.00 -15.52 0.86
CA ASP A 296 36.84 -15.70 1.75
C ASP A 296 35.53 -15.23 1.10
N GLU A 297 35.57 -14.19 0.26
CA GLU A 297 34.42 -13.77 -0.57
C GLU A 297 33.95 -14.89 -1.51
N LEU A 298 34.87 -15.59 -2.18
CA LEU A 298 34.53 -16.71 -3.05
C LEU A 298 33.93 -17.88 -2.28
N LYS A 299 34.42 -18.17 -1.07
CA LYS A 299 33.80 -19.18 -0.20
C LYS A 299 32.37 -18.79 0.14
N GLN A 300 32.12 -17.52 0.48
CA GLN A 300 30.78 -17.03 0.77
C GLN A 300 29.86 -17.14 -0.45
N ILE A 301 30.30 -16.69 -1.63
CA ILE A 301 29.53 -16.79 -2.88
C ILE A 301 29.21 -18.25 -3.22
N ARG A 302 30.19 -19.16 -3.08
CA ARG A 302 29.97 -20.60 -3.31
C ARG A 302 28.97 -21.20 -2.31
N ILE A 303 29.00 -20.80 -1.04
CA ILE A 303 28.04 -21.23 -0.02
C ILE A 303 26.64 -20.72 -0.38
N GLN A 304 26.50 -19.44 -0.71
CA GLN A 304 25.22 -18.84 -1.12
C GLN A 304 24.64 -19.54 -2.36
N CYS A 305 25.48 -19.79 -3.38
CA CYS A 305 25.08 -20.55 -4.57
C CYS A 305 24.61 -21.96 -4.21
N LYS A 306 25.36 -22.67 -3.36
CA LYS A 306 24.99 -24.01 -2.90
C LYS A 306 23.65 -24.02 -2.17
N ASP A 307 23.43 -23.07 -1.27
CA ASP A 307 22.20 -22.98 -0.50
C ASP A 307 21.01 -22.61 -1.39
N ALA A 308 21.21 -21.71 -2.36
CA ALA A 308 20.20 -21.37 -3.36
C ALA A 308 19.86 -22.58 -4.24
N MET A 309 20.86 -23.28 -4.80
CA MET A 309 20.62 -24.46 -5.63
C MET A 309 20.03 -25.63 -4.85
N LYS A 310 20.33 -25.76 -3.55
CA LYS A 310 19.69 -26.74 -2.68
C LYS A 310 18.20 -26.43 -2.50
N LYS A 311 17.84 -25.18 -2.16
CA LYS A 311 16.44 -24.75 -2.08
C LYS A 311 15.70 -24.94 -3.41
N MET A 312 16.40 -24.71 -4.53
CA MET A 312 15.87 -25.00 -5.86
C MET A 312 15.58 -26.49 -6.03
N ALA A 313 16.50 -27.37 -5.66
CA ALA A 313 16.31 -28.81 -5.77
C ALA A 313 15.14 -29.34 -4.91
N GLU A 314 14.89 -28.73 -3.74
CA GLU A 314 13.74 -29.06 -2.88
C GLU A 314 12.39 -28.82 -3.61
N MET A 315 12.32 -27.86 -4.54
CA MET A 315 11.10 -27.63 -5.34
C MET A 315 10.86 -28.70 -6.42
N PHE A 316 11.90 -29.45 -6.80
CA PHE A 316 11.84 -30.46 -7.86
C PHE A 316 11.93 -31.90 -7.30
N GLU A 317 11.54 -32.14 -6.05
CA GLU A 317 11.59 -33.49 -5.46
C GLU A 317 10.62 -34.47 -6.13
N CYS A 318 9.43 -33.97 -6.48
CA CYS A 318 8.36 -34.74 -7.10
C CYS A 318 8.45 -34.74 -8.64
N THR A 319 8.03 -35.84 -9.24
CA THR A 319 7.79 -35.94 -10.69
C THR A 319 6.61 -35.10 -11.13
N SER A 320 6.55 -34.78 -12.42
CA SER A 320 5.40 -34.12 -13.03
C SER A 320 4.12 -34.91 -12.79
N ALA A 321 4.16 -36.25 -12.85
CA ALA A 321 2.98 -37.09 -12.66
C ALA A 321 2.45 -37.01 -11.22
N GLU A 322 3.33 -37.08 -10.22
CA GLU A 322 2.97 -36.95 -8.80
C GLU A 322 2.35 -35.57 -8.51
N LEU A 323 2.93 -34.50 -9.05
CA LEU A 323 2.36 -33.15 -8.87
C LEU A 323 0.99 -32.99 -9.52
N MET A 324 0.79 -33.57 -10.70
CA MET A 324 -0.50 -33.52 -11.38
C MET A 324 -1.56 -34.37 -10.66
N GLU A 325 -1.16 -35.48 -10.01
CA GLU A 325 -2.01 -36.28 -9.14
C GLU A 325 -2.41 -35.49 -7.88
N ASP A 326 -1.44 -34.87 -7.19
CA ASP A 326 -1.69 -34.00 -6.03
C ASP A 326 -2.63 -32.84 -6.40
N MET A 327 -2.37 -32.18 -7.54
CA MET A 327 -3.24 -31.13 -8.07
C MET A 327 -4.65 -31.65 -8.35
N ALA A 328 -4.80 -32.86 -8.89
CA ALA A 328 -6.11 -33.46 -9.12
C ALA A 328 -6.84 -33.75 -7.81
N ALA A 329 -6.12 -34.19 -6.76
CA ALA A 329 -6.68 -34.45 -5.44
C ALA A 329 -7.19 -33.18 -4.74
N VAL A 330 -6.45 -32.06 -4.83
CA VAL A 330 -6.85 -30.78 -4.18
C VAL A 330 -7.77 -29.91 -5.04
N ARG A 331 -7.94 -30.23 -6.32
CA ARG A 331 -8.77 -29.46 -7.27
C ARG A 331 -10.20 -29.25 -6.79
N PRO A 332 -10.95 -30.26 -6.31
CA PRO A 332 -12.34 -30.05 -5.89
C PRO A 332 -12.45 -29.07 -4.71
N ALA A 333 -11.55 -29.18 -3.73
CA ALA A 333 -11.47 -28.24 -2.60
C ALA A 333 -11.13 -26.82 -3.05
N THR A 334 -10.16 -26.67 -3.97
CA THR A 334 -9.76 -25.36 -4.50
C THR A 334 -10.88 -24.70 -5.30
N ALA A 335 -11.59 -25.46 -6.14
CA ALA A 335 -12.75 -24.95 -6.87
C ALA A 335 -13.89 -24.57 -5.92
N GLU A 336 -14.12 -25.36 -4.87
CA GLU A 336 -15.13 -25.03 -3.85
C GLU A 336 -14.76 -23.80 -3.04
N LEU A 337 -13.48 -23.58 -2.71
CA LEU A 337 -13.03 -22.35 -2.07
C LEU A 337 -13.38 -21.12 -2.90
N LEU A 338 -13.12 -21.17 -4.21
CA LEU A 338 -13.46 -20.07 -5.13
C LEU A 338 -14.97 -19.84 -5.21
N ARG A 339 -15.78 -20.92 -5.22
CA ARG A 339 -17.25 -20.81 -5.16
C ARG A 339 -17.73 -20.21 -3.85
N LEU A 340 -17.13 -20.61 -2.72
CA LEU A 340 -17.45 -20.06 -1.40
C LEU A 340 -17.16 -18.55 -1.36
N VAL A 341 -16.07 -18.10 -1.98
CA VAL A 341 -15.75 -16.66 -2.08
C VAL A 341 -16.77 -15.91 -2.96
N LEU A 342 -17.27 -16.52 -4.04
CA LEU A 342 -18.34 -15.94 -4.86
C LEU A 342 -19.67 -15.84 -4.09
N ASP A 343 -20.04 -16.91 -3.39
CA ASP A 343 -21.24 -16.93 -2.56
C ASP A 343 -21.14 -15.87 -1.45
N PHE A 344 -19.98 -15.79 -0.79
CA PHE A 344 -19.67 -14.75 0.19
C PHE A 344 -19.83 -13.34 -0.37
N ASP A 345 -19.22 -13.03 -1.52
CA ASP A 345 -19.32 -11.72 -2.16
C ASP A 345 -20.79 -11.34 -2.44
N SER A 346 -21.56 -12.29 -2.96
CA SER A 346 -22.98 -12.09 -3.25
C SER A 346 -23.82 -11.81 -2.00
N GLN A 347 -23.60 -12.57 -0.91
CA GLN A 347 -24.31 -12.39 0.35
C GLN A 347 -23.89 -11.10 1.04
N TYR A 348 -22.60 -10.75 0.98
CA TYR A 348 -22.06 -9.51 1.54
C TYR A 348 -22.64 -8.29 0.84
N ALA A 349 -22.68 -8.30 -0.50
CA ALA A 349 -23.33 -7.26 -1.29
C ALA A 349 -24.84 -7.13 -0.96
N ALA A 350 -25.53 -8.25 -0.76
CA ALA A 350 -26.94 -8.25 -0.36
C ALA A 350 -27.16 -7.66 1.04
N LEU A 351 -26.31 -8.00 2.01
CA LEU A 351 -26.36 -7.45 3.37
C LEU A 351 -26.12 -5.93 3.35
N LYS A 352 -25.09 -5.48 2.63
CA LYS A 352 -24.80 -4.05 2.44
C LYS A 352 -25.99 -3.31 1.83
N ARG A 353 -26.58 -3.84 0.75
CA ARG A 353 -27.77 -3.25 0.10
C ARG A 353 -28.95 -3.13 1.08
N ARG A 354 -29.23 -4.18 1.88
CA ARG A 354 -30.31 -4.14 2.88
C ARG A 354 -30.10 -3.07 3.95
N ARG A 355 -28.85 -2.76 4.30
CA ARG A 355 -28.50 -1.71 5.27
C ARG A 355 -28.34 -0.32 4.63
N GLY A 356 -28.52 -0.18 3.32
CA GLY A 356 -28.27 1.08 2.62
C GLY A 356 -26.79 1.50 2.63
N LEU A 357 -25.89 0.51 2.62
CA LEU A 357 -24.45 0.71 2.68
C LEU A 357 -23.79 0.35 1.35
N ILE A 358 -22.66 1.01 1.07
CA ILE A 358 -21.66 0.56 0.10
C ILE A 358 -20.28 0.71 0.73
N ASP A 359 -19.32 -0.09 0.31
CA ASP A 359 -17.90 0.08 0.69
C ASP A 359 -17.10 0.80 -0.40
N PHE A 360 -15.79 0.95 -0.21
CA PHE A 360 -14.91 1.61 -1.19
C PHE A 360 -14.77 0.81 -2.50
N ALA A 361 -14.73 -0.52 -2.43
CA ALA A 361 -14.66 -1.36 -3.63
C ALA A 361 -15.96 -1.26 -4.44
N ASP A 362 -17.12 -1.27 -3.76
CA ASP A 362 -18.42 -1.07 -4.38
C ASP A 362 -18.50 0.24 -5.16
N GLN A 363 -17.89 1.32 -4.65
CA GLN A 363 -17.87 2.59 -5.37
C GLN A 363 -17.24 2.42 -6.76
N GLU A 364 -16.12 1.73 -6.85
CA GLU A 364 -15.45 1.49 -8.12
C GLU A 364 -16.25 0.52 -9.00
N HIS A 365 -16.63 -0.66 -8.49
CA HIS A 365 -17.34 -1.67 -9.28
C HIS A 365 -18.72 -1.21 -9.75
N LEU A 366 -19.51 -0.56 -8.90
CA LEU A 366 -20.83 -0.06 -9.28
C LEU A 366 -20.73 1.08 -10.29
N ALA A 367 -19.75 1.97 -10.16
CA ALA A 367 -19.48 2.99 -11.17
C ALA A 367 -19.03 2.37 -12.49
N ALA A 368 -18.14 1.38 -12.46
CA ALA A 368 -17.73 0.64 -13.66
C ALA A 368 -18.92 -0.03 -14.35
N ARG A 369 -19.83 -0.68 -13.60
CA ARG A 369 -21.07 -1.27 -14.13
C ARG A 369 -22.03 -0.26 -14.78
N LEU A 370 -22.03 0.98 -14.32
CA LEU A 370 -22.80 2.06 -14.95
C LEU A 370 -22.16 2.58 -16.23
N LEU A 371 -20.82 2.60 -16.27
CA LEU A 371 -20.05 3.28 -17.30
C LEU A 371 -19.56 2.34 -18.42
N VAL A 372 -19.45 1.05 -18.18
CA VAL A 372 -18.90 0.07 -19.11
C VAL A 372 -19.88 -1.07 -19.31
N ASP A 373 -20.13 -1.42 -20.57
CA ASP A 373 -20.79 -2.67 -20.93
C ASP A 373 -19.75 -3.81 -20.95
N PHE A 374 -19.74 -4.64 -19.92
CA PHE A 374 -18.81 -5.76 -19.79
C PHE A 374 -18.97 -6.83 -20.89
N GLY A 375 -20.11 -6.89 -21.58
CA GLY A 375 -20.29 -7.83 -22.70
C GLY A 375 -19.53 -7.42 -23.95
N SER A 376 -19.47 -6.11 -24.24
CA SER A 376 -18.79 -5.58 -25.43
C SER A 376 -17.45 -4.90 -25.13
N GLY A 377 -17.18 -4.58 -23.87
CA GLY A 377 -16.02 -3.80 -23.43
C GLY A 377 -16.13 -2.30 -23.75
N ASN A 378 -17.26 -1.83 -24.29
CA ASN A 378 -17.43 -0.45 -24.73
C ASN A 378 -18.06 0.44 -23.65
N PRO A 379 -17.83 1.77 -23.72
CA PRO A 379 -18.54 2.72 -22.87
C PRO A 379 -20.06 2.64 -23.07
N THR A 380 -20.83 2.80 -22.00
CA THR A 380 -22.29 2.92 -22.07
C THR A 380 -22.70 4.30 -22.58
N VAL A 381 -23.97 4.46 -22.97
CA VAL A 381 -24.56 5.78 -23.31
C VAL A 381 -24.44 6.78 -22.14
N LEU A 382 -24.51 6.28 -20.90
CA LEU A 382 -24.28 7.09 -19.71
C LEU A 382 -22.83 7.57 -19.66
N ALA A 383 -21.86 6.70 -19.94
CA ALA A 383 -20.45 7.09 -20.00
C ALA A 383 -20.19 8.13 -21.08
N GLU A 384 -20.78 8.02 -22.28
CA GLU A 384 -20.68 9.06 -23.32
C GLU A 384 -21.24 10.41 -22.84
N THR A 385 -22.38 10.38 -22.16
CA THR A 385 -23.01 11.58 -21.58
C THR A 385 -22.14 12.21 -20.49
N VAL A 386 -21.51 11.39 -19.65
CA VAL A 386 -20.60 11.84 -18.59
C VAL A 386 -19.30 12.38 -19.21
N ALA A 387 -18.71 11.69 -20.17
CA ALA A 387 -17.50 12.09 -20.87
C ALA A 387 -17.68 13.44 -21.59
N ALA A 388 -18.85 13.69 -22.16
CA ALA A 388 -19.18 14.96 -22.83
C ALA A 388 -19.21 16.17 -21.87
N ARG A 389 -19.31 15.96 -20.55
CA ARG A 389 -19.26 17.04 -19.55
C ARG A 389 -17.85 17.59 -19.39
N TYR A 390 -16.83 16.78 -19.69
CA TYR A 390 -15.44 17.11 -19.41
C TYR A 390 -14.68 17.46 -20.69
N GLU A 391 -14.00 18.60 -20.63
CA GLU A 391 -13.02 18.99 -21.65
C GLU A 391 -11.77 18.11 -21.56
N GLU A 392 -11.29 17.87 -20.34
CA GLU A 392 -10.11 17.05 -20.05
C GLU A 392 -10.27 16.41 -18.68
N VAL A 393 -9.83 15.15 -18.55
CA VAL A 393 -9.76 14.44 -17.28
C VAL A 393 -8.29 14.34 -16.89
N MET A 394 -7.95 14.87 -15.72
CA MET A 394 -6.59 14.98 -15.21
C MET A 394 -6.44 14.03 -14.02
N VAL A 395 -5.52 13.08 -14.11
CA VAL A 395 -5.26 12.10 -13.05
C VAL A 395 -3.82 12.29 -12.55
N ASP A 396 -3.70 12.66 -11.28
CA ASP A 396 -2.42 12.71 -10.56
C ASP A 396 -2.11 11.38 -9.87
N GLU A 397 -0.84 11.12 -9.61
CA GLU A 397 -0.32 9.84 -9.08
C GLU A 397 -0.83 8.61 -9.86
N TYR A 398 -0.82 8.72 -11.19
CA TYR A 398 -1.36 7.71 -12.10
C TYR A 398 -0.65 6.35 -12.03
N GLN A 399 0.54 6.28 -11.42
CA GLN A 399 1.23 5.00 -11.18
C GLN A 399 0.51 4.09 -10.15
N ASP A 400 -0.39 4.64 -9.34
CA ASP A 400 -1.09 3.91 -8.27
C ASP A 400 -2.52 3.52 -8.66
N VAL A 401 -2.82 3.52 -9.96
CA VAL A 401 -4.12 3.16 -10.54
C VAL A 401 -4.27 1.63 -10.62
N ASN A 402 -5.48 1.13 -10.36
CA ASN A 402 -5.84 -0.27 -10.55
C ASN A 402 -6.62 -0.49 -11.88
N ALA A 403 -6.89 -1.75 -12.22
CA ALA A 403 -7.58 -2.09 -13.46
C ALA A 403 -9.03 -1.57 -13.54
N VAL A 404 -9.75 -1.51 -12.41
CA VAL A 404 -11.14 -1.01 -12.34
C VAL A 404 -11.18 0.50 -12.63
N GLN A 405 -10.29 1.25 -11.99
CA GLN A 405 -10.13 2.70 -12.17
C GLN A 405 -9.72 3.04 -13.61
N GLU A 406 -8.81 2.27 -14.21
CA GLU A 406 -8.40 2.47 -15.61
C GLU A 406 -9.57 2.32 -16.59
N LEU A 407 -10.46 1.35 -16.35
CA LEU A 407 -11.69 1.20 -17.14
C LEU A 407 -12.61 2.41 -16.97
N ILE A 408 -12.79 2.90 -15.74
CA ILE A 408 -13.59 4.09 -15.46
C ILE A 408 -13.00 5.30 -16.20
N PHE A 409 -11.68 5.53 -16.10
CA PHE A 409 -11.02 6.64 -16.79
C PHE A 409 -11.20 6.56 -18.30
N THR A 410 -11.00 5.39 -18.89
CA THR A 410 -11.18 5.18 -20.33
C THR A 410 -12.63 5.46 -20.76
N ALA A 411 -13.61 5.03 -19.97
CA ALA A 411 -15.02 5.25 -20.23
C ALA A 411 -15.40 6.74 -20.19
N VAL A 412 -14.81 7.53 -19.27
CA VAL A 412 -15.15 8.96 -19.11
C VAL A 412 -14.28 9.90 -19.94
N THR A 413 -13.41 9.38 -20.81
CA THR A 413 -12.43 10.18 -21.60
C THR A 413 -12.54 10.02 -23.11
N GLN A 414 -13.74 9.74 -23.63
CA GLN A 414 -13.97 9.56 -25.07
C GLN A 414 -13.00 8.53 -25.69
N GLY A 415 -12.80 7.40 -24.99
CA GLY A 415 -11.84 6.37 -25.37
C GLY A 415 -10.38 6.74 -25.08
N GLY A 416 -10.12 7.51 -24.02
CA GLY A 416 -8.78 7.93 -23.60
C GLY A 416 -8.26 9.23 -24.24
N ARG A 417 -8.97 9.83 -25.20
CA ARG A 417 -8.44 10.92 -26.03
C ARG A 417 -8.18 12.22 -25.26
N ASN A 418 -8.97 12.53 -24.25
CA ASN A 418 -8.79 13.73 -23.41
C ASN A 418 -8.33 13.38 -21.99
N LEU A 419 -7.56 12.29 -21.86
CA LEU A 419 -6.96 11.85 -20.61
C LEU A 419 -5.55 12.45 -20.46
N PHE A 420 -5.35 13.20 -19.38
CA PHE A 420 -4.07 13.72 -18.93
C PHE A 420 -3.63 12.96 -17.68
N MET A 421 -2.50 12.25 -17.77
CA MET A 421 -1.98 11.39 -16.71
C MET A 421 -0.64 11.95 -16.24
N VAL A 422 -0.47 12.13 -14.93
CA VAL A 422 0.81 12.51 -14.33
C VAL A 422 1.16 11.50 -13.27
N GLY A 423 2.40 11.02 -13.28
CA GLY A 423 2.86 10.07 -12.29
C GLY A 423 4.32 9.69 -12.50
N ASP A 424 4.77 8.76 -11.67
CA ASP A 424 6.13 8.21 -11.75
C ASP A 424 6.13 6.78 -11.22
N VAL A 425 6.41 5.80 -12.10
CA VAL A 425 6.43 4.37 -11.71
C VAL A 425 7.43 4.09 -10.59
N ARG A 426 8.53 4.85 -10.55
CA ARG A 426 9.55 4.75 -9.49
C ARG A 426 9.03 5.10 -8.10
N GLN A 427 7.86 5.74 -8.03
CA GLN A 427 7.17 6.12 -6.79
C GLN A 427 5.97 5.21 -6.49
N SER A 428 5.70 4.17 -7.29
CA SER A 428 4.60 3.24 -7.03
C SER A 428 4.93 2.35 -5.83
N ILE A 429 4.23 2.59 -4.73
CA ILE A 429 4.42 1.87 -3.46
C ILE A 429 3.14 1.26 -2.90
N TYR A 430 2.01 1.38 -3.63
CA TYR A 430 0.68 0.95 -3.18
C TYR A 430 0.22 -0.40 -3.76
N ARG A 431 1.15 -1.29 -4.16
CA ARG A 431 0.81 -2.65 -4.62
C ARG A 431 0.00 -3.46 -3.60
N PHE A 432 0.20 -3.21 -2.30
CA PHE A 432 -0.59 -3.83 -1.22
C PHE A 432 -2.06 -3.38 -1.19
N ARG A 433 -2.38 -2.24 -1.82
CA ARG A 433 -3.74 -1.78 -2.12
C ARG A 433 -4.16 -2.12 -3.55
N LEU A 434 -3.46 -3.07 -4.18
CA LEU A 434 -3.76 -3.63 -5.50
C LEU A 434 -3.61 -2.62 -6.65
N ALA A 435 -2.78 -1.60 -6.46
CA ALA A 435 -2.33 -0.76 -7.58
C ALA A 435 -1.47 -1.58 -8.56
N ASP A 436 -1.66 -1.33 -9.86
CA ASP A 436 -0.97 -2.05 -10.93
C ASP A 436 -0.08 -1.11 -11.76
N PRO A 437 1.22 -0.96 -11.42
CA PRO A 437 2.14 -0.09 -12.15
C PRO A 437 2.36 -0.54 -13.60
N THR A 438 2.03 -1.79 -13.95
CA THR A 438 2.15 -2.27 -15.33
C THR A 438 1.20 -1.53 -16.28
N ILE A 439 0.09 -0.96 -15.76
CA ILE A 439 -0.82 -0.09 -16.54
C ILE A 439 -0.07 1.16 -17.01
N PHE A 440 0.66 1.82 -16.10
CA PHE A 440 1.49 2.97 -16.43
C PHE A 440 2.60 2.57 -17.39
N LEU A 441 3.35 1.50 -17.07
CA LEU A 441 4.51 1.06 -17.87
C LEU A 441 4.10 0.69 -19.30
N ARG A 442 2.97 -0.01 -19.47
CA ARG A 442 2.43 -0.33 -20.79
C ARG A 442 2.16 0.93 -21.61
N LYS A 443 1.54 1.96 -21.01
CA LYS A 443 1.33 3.25 -21.68
C LYS A 443 2.64 3.98 -21.95
N TYR A 444 3.57 3.99 -20.99
CA TYR A 444 4.89 4.61 -21.14
C TYR A 444 5.68 3.98 -22.30
N ASN A 445 5.63 2.65 -22.44
CA ASN A 445 6.36 1.94 -23.49
C ASN A 445 5.68 2.03 -24.86
N THR A 446 4.35 2.14 -24.91
CA THR A 446 3.59 2.20 -26.18
C THR A 446 3.36 3.61 -26.72
N TYR A 447 3.31 4.63 -25.85
CA TYR A 447 3.07 6.01 -26.28
C TYR A 447 4.30 6.61 -26.94
N VAL A 448 4.06 7.40 -27.98
CA VAL A 448 5.12 8.08 -28.75
C VAL A 448 5.55 9.35 -28.02
N ASP A 449 6.82 9.73 -28.12
CA ASP A 449 7.27 11.02 -27.56
C ASP A 449 6.49 12.18 -28.21
N ALA A 450 6.03 13.14 -27.40
CA ALA A 450 5.10 14.18 -27.87
C ALA A 450 5.63 15.04 -29.04
N ALA A 451 6.96 15.11 -29.21
CA ALA A 451 7.58 15.80 -30.33
C ALA A 451 7.34 15.10 -31.69
N ASP A 452 7.12 13.77 -31.66
CA ASP A 452 7.01 12.91 -32.86
C ASP A 452 5.58 12.39 -33.09
N ALA A 453 4.65 12.68 -32.16
CA ALA A 453 3.29 12.16 -32.20
C ALA A 453 2.41 12.91 -33.22
N ALA A 454 1.60 12.17 -33.99
CA ALA A 454 0.58 12.75 -34.86
C ALA A 454 -0.61 13.33 -34.06
N GLU A 455 -1.42 14.18 -34.68
CA GLU A 455 -2.64 14.71 -34.06
C GLU A 455 -3.61 13.57 -33.72
N GLY A 456 -4.14 13.58 -32.50
CA GLY A 456 -4.98 12.52 -31.95
C GLY A 456 -4.23 11.30 -31.40
N GLN A 457 -2.94 11.16 -31.69
CA GLN A 457 -2.14 10.02 -31.21
C GLN A 457 -1.75 10.20 -29.74
N ALA A 458 -1.84 9.10 -28.99
CA ALA A 458 -1.41 9.05 -27.59
C ALA A 458 0.10 9.29 -27.47
N ARG A 459 0.50 10.12 -26.50
CA ARG A 459 1.85 10.65 -26.41
C ARG A 459 2.38 10.72 -24.98
N LYS A 460 3.69 10.76 -24.85
CA LYS A 460 4.38 10.88 -23.56
C LYS A 460 5.36 12.05 -23.51
N ILE A 461 5.54 12.59 -22.30
CA ILE A 461 6.56 13.60 -21.98
C ILE A 461 7.25 13.21 -20.67
N LEU A 462 8.58 13.32 -20.64
CA LEU A 462 9.40 13.07 -19.46
C LEU A 462 9.84 14.37 -18.80
N LEU A 463 9.63 14.50 -17.48
CA LEU A 463 10.13 15.59 -16.66
C LEU A 463 11.21 15.08 -15.70
N ALA A 464 12.47 15.18 -16.13
CA ALA A 464 13.61 14.67 -15.36
C ALA A 464 14.30 15.72 -14.46
N THR A 465 14.04 17.02 -14.69
CA THR A 465 14.67 18.12 -13.94
C THR A 465 14.02 18.27 -12.55
N ASN A 466 14.80 18.13 -11.48
CA ASN A 466 14.39 18.28 -10.09
C ASN A 466 14.66 19.69 -9.56
N PHE A 467 13.64 20.33 -8.98
CA PHE A 467 13.71 21.68 -8.39
C PHE A 467 13.56 21.66 -6.87
N ARG A 468 13.72 20.50 -6.21
CA ARG A 468 13.48 20.31 -4.79
C ARG A 468 14.78 20.10 -4.00
N SER A 469 15.66 19.25 -4.51
CA SER A 469 16.82 18.72 -3.80
C SER A 469 18.14 19.32 -4.31
N ARG A 470 19.19 19.23 -3.48
CA ARG A 470 20.57 19.59 -3.86
C ARG A 470 21.15 18.59 -4.87
N PRO A 471 22.07 19.01 -5.78
CA PRO A 471 22.69 18.12 -6.76
C PRO A 471 23.28 16.84 -6.16
N GLY A 472 24.07 16.94 -5.08
CA GLY A 472 24.68 15.76 -4.46
C GLY A 472 23.69 14.70 -3.93
N VAL A 473 22.46 15.09 -3.57
CA VAL A 473 21.41 14.11 -3.21
C VAL A 473 20.94 13.36 -4.46
N LEU A 474 20.76 14.08 -5.58
CA LEU A 474 20.34 13.50 -6.85
C LEU A 474 21.40 12.55 -7.39
N ASP A 475 22.68 12.91 -7.30
CA ASP A 475 23.80 12.08 -7.74
C ASP A 475 23.88 10.78 -6.94
N ALA A 476 23.73 10.85 -5.61
CA ALA A 476 23.69 9.66 -4.77
C ALA A 476 22.50 8.74 -5.10
N VAL A 477 21.31 9.31 -5.30
CA VAL A 477 20.11 8.57 -5.72
C VAL A 477 20.34 7.92 -7.08
N ASN A 478 20.81 8.66 -8.08
CA ASN A 478 21.11 8.13 -9.42
C ASN A 478 22.16 7.00 -9.34
N HIS A 479 23.18 7.16 -8.50
CA HIS A 479 24.24 6.18 -8.32
C HIS A 479 23.73 4.87 -7.73
N VAL A 480 22.83 4.89 -6.76
CA VAL A 480 22.24 3.67 -6.19
C VAL A 480 21.30 3.03 -7.20
N PHE A 481 20.33 3.79 -7.73
CA PHE A 481 19.24 3.23 -8.53
C PHE A 481 19.68 2.71 -9.90
N ARG A 482 20.76 3.22 -10.50
CA ARG A 482 21.31 2.64 -11.75
C ARG A 482 21.77 1.18 -11.62
N TYR A 483 22.03 0.70 -10.39
CA TYR A 483 22.45 -0.68 -10.15
C TYR A 483 21.32 -1.60 -9.69
N ILE A 484 20.25 -1.05 -9.09
CA ILE A 484 19.19 -1.85 -8.47
C ILE A 484 17.86 -1.79 -9.22
N MET A 485 17.59 -0.75 -10.00
CA MET A 485 16.36 -0.63 -10.80
C MET A 485 16.57 -1.18 -12.21
N THR A 486 16.22 -2.45 -12.36
CA THR A 486 16.20 -3.19 -13.63
C THR A 486 14.76 -3.62 -13.97
N GLU A 487 14.50 -3.96 -15.23
CA GLU A 487 13.21 -4.56 -15.64
C GLU A 487 12.83 -5.78 -14.79
N GLU A 488 13.80 -6.60 -14.39
CA GLU A 488 13.53 -7.80 -13.59
C GLU A 488 13.16 -7.49 -12.13
N PHE A 489 13.86 -6.55 -11.48
CA PHE A 489 13.66 -6.27 -10.05
C PHE A 489 12.62 -5.18 -9.79
N ALA A 490 12.53 -4.20 -10.68
CA ALA A 490 11.73 -3.00 -10.52
C ALA A 490 10.78 -2.71 -11.70
N GLU A 491 10.63 -3.65 -12.64
CA GLU A 491 9.73 -3.55 -13.81
C GLU A 491 10.11 -2.44 -14.82
N MET A 492 11.23 -1.75 -14.59
CA MET A 492 11.80 -0.76 -15.50
C MET A 492 13.30 -0.57 -15.28
N ASP A 493 14.01 -0.25 -16.37
CA ASP A 493 15.41 0.12 -16.30
C ASP A 493 15.59 1.59 -15.92
N TYR A 494 16.55 1.86 -15.03
CA TYR A 494 16.92 3.20 -14.63
C TYR A 494 18.16 3.71 -15.39
N THR A 495 17.90 4.32 -16.56
CA THR A 495 18.96 4.79 -17.48
C THR A 495 19.18 6.30 -17.40
N GLU A 496 20.15 6.83 -18.16
CA GLU A 496 20.39 8.29 -18.27
C GLU A 496 19.13 9.07 -18.67
N ARG A 497 18.20 8.44 -19.40
CA ARG A 497 16.91 9.07 -19.72
C ARG A 497 16.12 9.35 -18.44
N GLU A 498 16.09 8.40 -17.51
CA GLU A 498 15.35 8.47 -16.25
C GLU A 498 16.09 9.18 -15.11
N TYR A 499 17.40 9.47 -15.25
CA TYR A 499 18.16 10.11 -14.18
C TYR A 499 17.54 11.43 -13.69
N LEU A 500 17.75 11.73 -12.41
CA LEU A 500 17.35 13.00 -11.82
C LEU A 500 18.40 14.06 -12.14
N TYR A 501 17.98 15.16 -12.78
CA TYR A 501 18.87 16.26 -13.15
C TYR A 501 18.61 17.48 -12.27
N ALA A 502 19.65 18.10 -11.73
CA ALA A 502 19.49 19.30 -10.92
C ALA A 502 18.94 20.48 -11.74
N GLY A 503 17.84 21.07 -11.27
CA GLY A 503 17.27 22.32 -11.78
C GLY A 503 17.57 23.54 -10.89
N ARG A 504 18.26 23.32 -9.76
CA ARG A 504 18.76 24.38 -8.86
C ARG A 504 20.27 24.44 -8.94
N GLU A 505 20.80 25.65 -8.82
CA GLU A 505 22.24 25.85 -8.66
C GLU A 505 22.69 25.34 -7.28
N GLU A 506 23.90 24.78 -7.23
CA GLU A 506 24.48 24.33 -5.98
C GLU A 506 24.85 25.54 -5.11
N THR A 507 24.25 25.59 -3.92
CA THR A 507 24.75 26.48 -2.87
C THR A 507 26.04 25.87 -2.33
N ASN A 508 27.18 26.54 -2.54
CA ASN A 508 28.49 26.18 -2.01
C ASN A 508 28.40 25.78 -0.52
N GLY A 509 28.37 24.48 -0.26
CA GLY A 509 28.53 23.90 1.07
C GLY A 509 29.56 22.79 0.95
N GLU A 510 30.59 22.82 1.80
CA GLU A 510 31.63 21.78 1.83
C GLU A 510 31.11 20.46 2.42
N ASP A 511 29.95 20.49 3.08
CA ASP A 511 29.34 19.33 3.74
C ASP A 511 28.72 18.34 2.74
N PRO A 512 28.87 17.02 3.01
CA PRO A 512 28.35 15.97 2.15
C PRO A 512 26.82 16.03 2.06
N ALA A 513 26.29 15.80 0.86
CA ALA A 513 24.84 15.81 0.62
C ALA A 513 24.14 14.56 1.17
N VAL A 514 24.87 13.45 1.31
CA VAL A 514 24.39 12.15 1.80
C VAL A 514 25.47 11.54 2.68
N GLU A 515 25.07 11.01 3.83
CA GLU A 515 25.94 10.34 4.79
C GLU A 515 25.43 8.92 5.05
N LEU A 516 26.34 7.94 5.13
CA LEU A 516 26.03 6.57 5.51
C LEU A 516 26.68 6.27 6.86
N TYR A 517 25.86 6.03 7.87
CA TYR A 517 26.32 5.67 9.20
C TYR A 517 26.20 4.15 9.39
N VAL A 518 27.34 3.48 9.54
CA VAL A 518 27.39 2.06 9.93
C VAL A 518 27.59 2.01 11.45
N VAL A 519 26.51 1.71 12.17
CA VAL A 519 26.53 1.61 13.63
C VAL A 519 26.83 0.16 14.03
N ASP A 520 28.05 -0.10 14.48
CA ASP A 520 28.43 -1.41 14.98
C ASP A 520 27.87 -1.60 16.41
N MET A 521 26.94 -2.55 16.54
CA MET A 521 26.29 -2.91 17.79
C MET A 521 26.74 -4.30 18.30
N CYS A 522 27.76 -4.91 17.69
CA CYS A 522 28.23 -6.22 18.10
C CYS A 522 28.99 -6.15 19.43
N THR A 523 28.34 -6.59 20.51
CA THR A 523 29.06 -7.14 21.67
C THR A 523 29.33 -8.63 21.40
N PRO A 524 30.57 -9.13 21.53
CA PRO A 524 30.98 -10.47 21.09
C PRO A 524 30.37 -11.65 21.90
N GLU A 525 29.36 -11.43 22.72
CA GLU A 525 28.79 -12.42 23.62
C GLU A 525 27.26 -12.23 23.73
N ARG A 526 26.48 -12.81 22.79
CA ARG A 526 25.08 -13.32 22.92
C ARG A 526 24.34 -13.18 21.57
N GLU A 527 24.11 -14.32 20.93
CA GLU A 527 23.20 -14.48 19.78
C GLU A 527 21.84 -14.96 20.34
N ASP A 528 20.90 -14.06 20.60
CA ASP A 528 19.50 -14.38 20.97
C ASP A 528 18.56 -13.25 20.46
N GLU A 529 17.25 -13.49 20.39
CA GLU A 529 16.23 -12.53 19.91
C GLU A 529 16.27 -11.14 20.59
N GLU A 530 16.80 -11.03 21.82
CA GLU A 530 17.09 -9.76 22.50
C GLU A 530 18.08 -8.86 21.74
N GLU A 531 18.84 -9.39 20.79
CA GLU A 531 19.86 -8.64 20.03
C GLU A 531 19.22 -7.73 18.96
N SER A 532 18.04 -8.09 18.42
CA SER A 532 17.35 -7.27 17.41
C SER A 532 16.77 -5.98 18.03
N GLU A 533 16.11 -6.10 19.18
CA GLU A 533 15.56 -4.94 19.92
C GLU A 533 16.69 -3.98 20.35
N LYS A 534 17.84 -4.52 20.78
CA LYS A 534 19.03 -3.72 21.13
C LYS A 534 19.63 -2.97 19.94
N LYS A 535 19.54 -3.51 18.72
CA LYS A 535 20.04 -2.85 17.49
C LYS A 535 19.18 -1.64 17.12
N GLU A 536 17.86 -1.81 17.09
CA GLU A 536 16.91 -0.74 16.77
C GLU A 536 16.99 0.42 17.78
N GLU A 537 17.09 0.09 19.08
CA GLU A 537 17.31 1.09 20.12
C GLU A 537 18.65 1.84 19.95
N GLY A 538 19.71 1.13 19.59
CA GLY A 538 21.04 1.70 19.36
C GLY A 538 21.03 2.72 18.22
N GLU A 539 20.41 2.35 17.10
CA GLU A 539 20.21 3.23 15.95
C GLU A 539 19.38 4.47 16.33
N ALA A 540 18.25 4.28 17.04
CA ALA A 540 17.39 5.37 17.49
C ALA A 540 18.13 6.35 18.42
N LYS A 541 18.92 5.83 19.38
CA LYS A 541 19.75 6.64 20.29
C LYS A 541 20.83 7.43 19.54
N PHE A 542 21.44 6.82 18.53
CA PHE A 542 22.42 7.48 17.66
C PHE A 542 21.77 8.63 16.87
N ILE A 543 20.64 8.37 16.20
CA ILE A 543 19.91 9.38 15.40
C ILE A 543 19.46 10.54 16.29
N ALA A 544 18.89 10.26 17.47
CA ALA A 544 18.47 11.29 18.40
C ALA A 544 19.65 12.17 18.86
N ALA A 545 20.82 11.56 19.14
CA ALA A 545 22.03 12.30 19.51
C ALA A 545 22.56 13.17 18.34
N HIS A 546 22.46 12.66 17.12
CA HIS A 546 22.90 13.37 15.92
C HIS A 546 22.02 14.59 15.64
N ILE A 547 20.69 14.45 15.71
CA ILE A 547 19.74 15.56 15.54
C ILE A 547 19.97 16.63 16.62
N GLU A 548 20.10 16.25 17.89
CA GLU A 548 20.38 17.17 18.99
C GLU A 548 21.68 17.96 18.74
N LYS A 549 22.73 17.27 18.29
CA LYS A 549 24.02 17.89 17.96
C LYS A 549 23.86 18.94 16.86
N MET A 550 23.20 18.59 15.75
CA MET A 550 23.01 19.51 14.61
C MET A 550 22.23 20.77 15.01
N VAL A 551 21.17 20.62 15.80
CA VAL A 551 20.36 21.75 16.28
C VAL A 551 21.17 22.61 17.26
N ARG A 552 21.93 22.00 18.17
CA ARG A 552 22.79 22.71 19.12
C ARG A 552 23.91 23.50 18.44
N GLU A 553 24.50 22.94 17.39
CA GLU A 553 25.54 23.59 16.58
C GLU A 553 24.98 24.64 15.60
N GLY A 554 23.66 24.67 15.41
CA GLY A 554 22.98 25.64 14.57
C GLY A 554 23.25 25.40 13.09
N TYR A 555 23.21 24.13 12.65
CA TYR A 555 23.52 23.75 11.27
C TYR A 555 22.74 24.60 10.25
N PRO A 556 23.43 25.26 9.30
CA PRO A 556 22.81 26.23 8.39
C PRO A 556 21.95 25.53 7.32
N ILE A 557 20.72 25.99 7.13
CA ILE A 557 19.83 25.56 6.05
C ILE A 557 19.23 26.75 5.29
N PRO A 558 18.91 26.61 4.00
CA PRO A 558 18.26 27.68 3.23
C PRO A 558 16.91 28.08 3.84
N ASP A 559 16.63 29.37 3.91
CA ASP A 559 15.36 29.89 4.46
C ASP A 559 14.20 29.95 3.45
N GLY A 560 14.48 29.71 2.16
CA GLY A 560 13.51 29.76 1.07
C GLY A 560 13.43 31.11 0.33
N ASP A 561 13.94 32.18 0.94
CA ASP A 561 13.95 33.55 0.39
C ASP A 561 15.35 33.98 -0.13
N GLY A 562 16.26 33.01 -0.25
CA GLY A 562 17.64 33.22 -0.70
C GLY A 562 18.63 33.51 0.44
N GLY A 563 18.19 33.40 1.70
CA GLY A 563 19.04 33.47 2.88
C GLY A 563 19.28 32.09 3.52
N VAL A 564 19.89 32.11 4.70
CA VAL A 564 20.26 30.93 5.47
C VAL A 564 19.84 31.13 6.93
N ARG A 565 19.29 30.08 7.54
CA ARG A 565 18.88 30.05 8.95
C ARG A 565 19.40 28.79 9.65
N PRO A 566 19.58 28.79 10.98
CA PRO A 566 19.87 27.56 11.71
C PRO A 566 18.70 26.58 11.59
N CYS A 567 19.01 25.29 11.56
CA CYS A 567 18.04 24.22 11.57
C CYS A 567 17.23 24.21 12.88
N ARG A 568 16.01 23.69 12.79
CA ARG A 568 15.07 23.49 13.90
C ARG A 568 14.61 22.04 13.85
N TYR A 569 14.07 21.53 14.96
CA TYR A 569 13.54 20.15 14.98
C TYR A 569 12.50 19.86 13.89
N ALA A 570 11.70 20.87 13.51
CA ALA A 570 10.72 20.76 12.43
C ALA A 570 11.32 20.55 11.02
N ASP A 571 12.64 20.74 10.85
CA ASP A 571 13.33 20.54 9.58
C ASP A 571 13.80 19.08 9.39
N PHE A 572 13.65 18.24 10.41
CA PHE A 572 14.03 16.84 10.38
C PHE A 572 12.82 15.93 10.16
N ALA A 573 13.00 14.87 9.39
CA ALA A 573 12.04 13.79 9.23
C ALA A 573 12.77 12.45 9.32
N ILE A 574 12.21 11.50 10.08
CA ILE A 574 12.72 10.13 10.17
C ILE A 574 11.75 9.24 9.39
N LEU A 575 12.27 8.58 8.36
CA LEU A 575 11.48 7.69 7.50
C LEU A 575 11.75 6.24 7.90
N LEU A 576 10.70 5.57 8.38
CA LEU A 576 10.75 4.16 8.79
C LEU A 576 9.94 3.33 7.80
N ARG A 577 10.40 2.12 7.48
CA ARG A 577 9.65 1.22 6.59
C ARG A 577 8.35 0.71 7.23
N SER A 578 8.37 0.46 8.54
CA SER A 578 7.22 0.03 9.32
C SER A 578 7.11 0.87 10.59
N MET A 579 5.99 1.58 10.76
CA MET A 579 5.77 2.43 11.93
C MET A 579 5.35 1.63 13.17
N LYS A 580 4.72 0.46 13.00
CA LYS A 580 4.00 -0.26 14.07
C LYS A 580 4.89 -0.55 15.29
N ASN A 581 6.10 -1.03 15.07
CA ASN A 581 7.01 -1.43 16.15
C ASN A 581 8.16 -0.42 16.36
N LEU A 582 8.63 0.22 15.29
CA LEU A 582 9.80 1.10 15.34
C LEU A 582 9.46 2.51 15.83
N ALA A 583 8.28 3.04 15.51
CA ALA A 583 7.96 4.42 15.86
C ALA A 583 7.98 4.69 17.38
N PRO A 584 7.44 3.79 18.25
CA PRO A 584 7.57 3.94 19.70
C PRO A 584 9.02 3.97 20.19
N VAL A 585 9.88 3.09 19.68
CA VAL A 585 11.32 3.01 20.05
C VAL A 585 12.04 4.32 19.72
N TYR A 586 11.80 4.85 18.50
CA TYR A 586 12.37 6.12 18.07
C TYR A 586 11.80 7.31 18.86
N ALA A 587 10.49 7.31 19.13
CA ALA A 587 9.85 8.34 19.92
C ALA A 587 10.39 8.39 21.35
N GLU A 588 10.64 7.24 21.98
CA GLU A 588 11.25 7.17 23.31
C GLU A 588 12.68 7.71 23.32
N ALA A 589 13.51 7.33 22.34
CA ALA A 589 14.88 7.84 22.21
C ALA A 589 14.93 9.37 22.01
N LEU A 590 14.01 9.92 21.22
CA LEU A 590 13.85 11.37 21.01
C LEU A 590 13.37 12.07 22.30
N ARG A 591 12.35 11.51 22.98
CA ARG A 591 11.82 12.03 24.26
C ARG A 591 12.89 12.06 25.35
N TYR A 592 13.75 11.04 25.44
CA TYR A 592 14.86 11.00 26.39
C TYR A 592 15.81 12.21 26.24
N ARG A 593 15.96 12.74 25.02
CA ARG A 593 16.75 13.94 24.70
C ARG A 593 15.92 15.22 24.62
N SER A 594 14.66 15.20 25.07
CA SER A 594 13.73 16.33 25.00
C SER A 594 13.51 16.87 23.58
N ILE A 595 13.60 16.00 22.56
CA ILE A 595 13.33 16.34 21.16
C ILE A 595 11.82 16.15 20.90
N PRO A 596 11.09 17.18 20.43
CA PRO A 596 9.67 17.04 20.11
C PRO A 596 9.50 16.14 18.89
N CYS A 597 8.64 15.13 19.00
CA CYS A 597 8.32 14.21 17.92
C CYS A 597 6.80 14.05 17.79
N ALA A 598 6.32 13.93 16.55
CA ALA A 598 4.95 13.54 16.24
C ALA A 598 4.99 12.37 15.26
N TYR A 599 4.18 11.34 15.52
CA TYR A 599 4.00 10.19 14.63
C TYR A 599 2.53 9.75 14.69
N GLY A 600 2.02 9.16 13.60
CA GLY A 600 0.65 8.68 13.50
C GLY A 600 0.58 7.17 13.66
N THR A 601 -0.13 6.69 14.67
CA THR A 601 -0.47 5.28 14.86
C THR A 601 -1.97 5.16 15.14
N ASP A 602 -2.72 4.54 14.22
CA ASP A 602 -4.17 4.33 14.36
C ASP A 602 -4.52 3.33 15.47
N THR A 603 -3.58 2.43 15.81
CA THR A 603 -3.76 1.36 16.82
C THR A 603 -3.64 1.82 18.27
N ASP A 604 -3.03 2.98 18.53
CA ASP A 604 -2.69 3.37 19.90
C ASP A 604 -3.86 4.01 20.64
N PHE A 605 -4.91 4.45 19.94
CA PHE A 605 -6.06 5.11 20.58
C PHE A 605 -6.74 4.18 21.60
N SER A 606 -7.21 3.00 21.19
CA SER A 606 -7.95 2.08 22.09
C SER A 606 -7.11 1.46 23.21
N GLN A 607 -5.78 1.45 23.07
CA GLN A 607 -4.85 0.83 24.01
C GLN A 607 -4.29 1.81 25.06
N THR A 608 -4.52 3.11 24.90
CA THR A 608 -4.15 4.09 25.93
C THR A 608 -4.90 3.81 27.22
N ALA A 609 -4.21 3.97 28.35
CA ALA A 609 -4.79 3.69 29.67
C ALA A 609 -6.04 4.56 29.92
N GLU A 610 -6.02 5.81 29.46
CA GLU A 610 -7.12 6.76 29.55
C GLU A 610 -8.37 6.24 28.82
N ILE A 611 -8.21 5.68 27.63
CA ILE A 611 -9.34 5.19 26.83
C ILE A 611 -9.86 3.86 27.38
N ALA A 612 -8.97 2.97 27.82
CA ALA A 612 -9.37 1.74 28.50
C ALA A 612 -10.19 2.03 29.77
N ILE A 613 -9.83 3.06 30.54
CA ILE A 613 -10.60 3.50 31.71
C ILE A 613 -11.97 4.03 31.29
N MET A 614 -12.05 4.84 30.22
CA MET A 614 -13.33 5.39 29.76
C MET A 614 -14.26 4.31 29.19
N LEU A 615 -13.74 3.34 28.44
CA LEU A 615 -14.52 2.19 27.97
C LEU A 615 -15.00 1.33 29.14
N ALA A 616 -14.14 1.03 30.11
CA ALA A 616 -14.54 0.32 31.32
C ALA A 616 -15.62 1.08 32.11
N LEU A 617 -15.59 2.41 32.11
CA LEU A 617 -16.66 3.22 32.71
C LEU A 617 -17.99 3.08 31.96
N LEU A 618 -17.97 3.10 30.63
CA LEU A 618 -19.17 2.88 29.81
C LEU A 618 -19.73 1.46 30.01
N ASP A 619 -18.87 0.45 30.10
CA ASP A 619 -19.23 -0.93 30.40
C ASP A 619 -19.93 -1.05 31.76
N VAL A 620 -19.41 -0.38 32.80
CA VAL A 620 -20.02 -0.36 34.14
C VAL A 620 -21.35 0.42 34.15
N ILE A 621 -21.46 1.49 33.36
CA ILE A 621 -22.71 2.23 33.16
C ILE A 621 -23.74 1.37 32.42
N ASP A 622 -23.35 0.51 31.48
CA ASP A 622 -24.25 -0.43 30.83
C ASP A 622 -24.67 -1.54 31.81
N ASN A 623 -23.67 -2.23 32.38
CA ASN A 623 -23.84 -3.33 33.32
C ASN A 623 -22.79 -3.30 34.45
N PRO A 624 -23.19 -3.00 35.70
CA PRO A 624 -22.23 -2.82 36.79
C PRO A 624 -21.73 -4.14 37.38
N HIS A 625 -22.38 -5.27 37.05
CA HIS A 625 -22.02 -6.62 37.51
C HIS A 625 -20.82 -7.21 36.74
N GLN A 626 -19.96 -6.36 36.20
CA GLN A 626 -18.74 -6.75 35.48
C GLN A 626 -17.52 -6.40 36.34
N ASP A 627 -16.98 -7.41 37.03
CA ASP A 627 -15.92 -7.23 38.02
C ASP A 627 -14.66 -6.52 37.47
N ILE A 628 -14.19 -6.91 36.28
CA ILE A 628 -12.94 -6.36 35.70
C ILE A 628 -13.11 -4.88 35.31
N PRO A 629 -14.14 -4.48 34.51
CA PRO A 629 -14.43 -3.07 34.26
C PRO A 629 -14.63 -2.27 35.55
N LEU A 630 -15.42 -2.78 36.50
CA LEU A 630 -15.69 -2.10 37.76
C LEU A 630 -14.40 -1.83 38.56
N LEU A 631 -13.55 -2.84 38.73
CA LEU A 631 -12.26 -2.69 39.40
C LEU A 631 -11.33 -1.71 38.69
N THR A 632 -11.34 -1.72 37.35
CA THR A 632 -10.54 -0.80 36.52
C THR A 632 -10.96 0.64 36.77
N VAL A 633 -12.27 0.92 36.78
CA VAL A 633 -12.84 2.24 37.04
C VAL A 633 -12.55 2.68 38.47
N LEU A 634 -12.76 1.83 39.47
CA LEU A 634 -12.51 2.17 40.88
C LEU A 634 -11.03 2.50 41.12
N LYS A 635 -10.09 1.72 40.56
CA LYS A 635 -8.65 1.95 40.70
C LYS A 635 -8.15 3.16 39.89
N SER A 636 -8.91 3.59 38.88
CA SER A 636 -8.51 4.68 37.99
C SER A 636 -8.33 6.00 38.75
N PRO A 637 -7.57 6.97 38.19
CA PRO A 637 -7.45 8.31 38.75
C PRO A 637 -8.79 9.06 38.93
N LEU A 638 -9.88 8.62 38.27
CA LEU A 638 -11.21 9.22 38.40
C LEU A 638 -11.80 9.04 39.80
N PHE A 639 -11.59 7.86 40.40
CA PHE A 639 -12.20 7.48 41.68
C PHE A 639 -11.17 7.13 42.77
N GLY A 640 -9.97 6.74 42.37
CA GLY A 640 -8.78 6.64 43.22
C GLY A 640 -8.91 5.65 44.37
N PHE A 641 -9.57 4.51 44.18
CA PHE A 641 -9.59 3.42 45.16
C PHE A 641 -8.23 2.72 45.21
N THR A 642 -7.73 2.53 46.43
CA THR A 642 -6.46 1.84 46.68
C THR A 642 -6.65 0.32 46.71
N PRO A 643 -5.59 -0.48 46.48
CA PRO A 643 -5.68 -1.94 46.58
C PRO A 643 -6.21 -2.44 47.93
N ASP A 644 -5.86 -1.76 49.03
CA ASP A 644 -6.32 -2.11 50.38
C ASP A 644 -7.83 -1.85 50.53
N GLU A 645 -8.33 -0.69 50.05
CA GLU A 645 -9.76 -0.38 50.05
C GLU A 645 -10.56 -1.39 49.20
N LEU A 646 -10.03 -1.81 48.04
CA LEU A 646 -10.67 -2.82 47.19
C LEU A 646 -10.73 -4.20 47.88
N ALA A 647 -9.69 -4.57 48.63
CA ALA A 647 -9.69 -5.80 49.42
C ALA A 647 -10.71 -5.74 50.57
N GLU A 648 -10.80 -4.60 51.27
CA GLU A 648 -11.82 -4.37 52.31
C GLU A 648 -13.25 -4.46 51.74
N ILE A 649 -13.49 -3.90 50.56
CA ILE A 649 -14.77 -4.01 49.85
C ILE A 649 -15.08 -5.49 49.56
N ARG A 650 -14.11 -6.26 49.05
CA ARG A 650 -14.28 -7.70 48.80
C ARG A 650 -14.54 -8.50 50.08
N CYS A 651 -14.07 -8.05 51.24
CA CYS A 651 -14.39 -8.71 52.51
C CYS A 651 -15.85 -8.53 52.95
N ALA A 652 -16.56 -7.50 52.47
CA ALA A 652 -17.97 -7.28 52.79
C ALA A 652 -18.88 -8.36 52.18
N ASP A 653 -18.57 -8.81 50.96
CA ASP A 653 -19.17 -10.00 50.34
C ASP A 653 -18.12 -10.81 49.54
N PRO A 654 -17.59 -11.91 50.14
CA PRO A 654 -16.62 -12.77 49.47
C PRO A 654 -17.19 -13.67 48.38
N SER A 655 -18.52 -13.84 48.32
CA SER A 655 -19.18 -14.83 47.46
C SER A 655 -19.92 -14.24 46.28
N GLY A 656 -20.42 -13.01 46.42
CA GLY A 656 -21.07 -12.26 45.35
C GLY A 656 -20.09 -11.68 44.33
N ASP A 657 -20.63 -11.05 43.29
CA ASP A 657 -19.81 -10.25 42.38
C ASP A 657 -19.27 -8.99 43.08
N PHE A 658 -18.33 -8.28 42.45
CA PHE A 658 -17.69 -7.14 43.08
C PHE A 658 -18.67 -5.97 43.30
N PHE A 659 -19.75 -5.88 42.51
CA PHE A 659 -20.76 -4.84 42.67
C PHE A 659 -21.65 -5.08 43.89
N GLU A 660 -22.01 -6.33 44.17
CA GLU A 660 -22.70 -6.73 45.41
C GLU A 660 -21.83 -6.44 46.64
N ALA A 661 -20.55 -6.78 46.57
CA ALA A 661 -19.58 -6.47 47.63
C ALA A 661 -19.44 -4.94 47.84
N LEU A 662 -19.39 -4.16 46.76
CA LEU A 662 -19.35 -2.70 46.79
C LEU A 662 -20.63 -2.10 47.40
N SER A 663 -21.79 -2.67 47.07
CA SER A 663 -23.09 -2.26 47.60
C SER A 663 -23.22 -2.54 49.09
N SER A 664 -22.76 -3.71 49.55
CA SER A 664 -22.70 -4.05 50.96
C SER A 664 -21.72 -3.15 51.72
N ALA A 665 -20.54 -2.90 51.16
CA ALA A 665 -19.55 -2.00 51.74
C ALA A 665 -20.05 -0.54 51.83
N ALA A 666 -20.92 -0.10 50.92
CA ALA A 666 -21.48 1.25 50.89
C ALA A 666 -22.37 1.58 52.08
N GLU A 667 -22.87 0.60 52.84
CA GLU A 667 -23.58 0.84 54.10
C GLU A 667 -22.68 1.49 55.16
N HIS A 668 -21.36 1.23 55.10
CA HIS A 668 -20.39 1.63 56.12
C HIS A 668 -19.21 2.44 55.56
N ASN A 669 -19.06 2.53 54.23
CA ASN A 669 -17.97 3.25 53.55
C ASN A 669 -18.51 4.38 52.66
N ARG A 670 -18.25 5.63 53.06
CA ARG A 670 -18.70 6.85 52.35
C ARG A 670 -18.17 6.95 50.91
N LYS A 671 -16.98 6.41 50.63
CA LYS A 671 -16.37 6.44 49.29
C LYS A 671 -17.13 5.52 48.34
N CYS A 672 -17.52 4.34 48.82
CA CYS A 672 -18.41 3.43 48.08
C CYS A 672 -19.80 4.04 47.87
N THR A 673 -20.38 4.69 48.89
CA THR A 673 -21.67 5.40 48.74
C THR A 673 -21.60 6.48 47.66
N ALA A 674 -20.55 7.30 47.67
CA ALA A 674 -20.37 8.38 46.70
C ALA A 674 -20.22 7.84 45.26
N PHE A 675 -19.45 6.77 45.08
CA PHE A 675 -19.33 6.10 43.78
C PHE A 675 -20.69 5.58 43.28
N LEU A 676 -21.44 4.86 44.13
CA LEU A 676 -22.74 4.31 43.74
C LEU A 676 -23.74 5.40 43.37
N MET A 677 -23.77 6.51 44.12
CA MET A 677 -24.62 7.66 43.77
C MET A 677 -24.27 8.22 42.39
N GLN A 678 -22.97 8.43 42.12
CA GLN A 678 -22.51 8.94 40.83
C GLN A 678 -22.79 7.95 39.69
N LEU A 679 -22.64 6.64 39.93
CA LEU A 679 -22.98 5.62 38.95
C LEU A 679 -24.48 5.60 38.66
N THR A 680 -25.34 5.71 39.67
CA THR A 680 -26.79 5.83 39.47
C THR A 680 -27.15 7.06 38.64
N GLU A 681 -26.58 8.22 38.95
CA GLU A 681 -26.79 9.45 38.16
C GLU A 681 -26.39 9.28 36.70
N LEU A 682 -25.24 8.64 36.43
CA LEU A 682 -24.76 8.39 35.07
C LEU A 682 -25.66 7.39 34.30
N ARG A 683 -26.15 6.36 34.99
CA ARG A 683 -27.09 5.38 34.41
C ARG A 683 -28.45 5.99 34.10
N ASP A 684 -28.96 6.84 34.99
CA ASP A 684 -30.21 7.58 34.77
C ASP A 684 -30.05 8.54 33.57
N LEU A 685 -28.93 9.26 33.47
CA LEU A 685 -28.62 10.10 32.30
C LEU A 685 -28.55 9.30 30.99
N ALA A 686 -27.94 8.10 31.02
CA ALA A 686 -27.80 7.26 29.83
C ALA A 686 -29.16 6.78 29.29
N ALA A 687 -30.18 6.65 30.14
CA ALA A 687 -31.54 6.30 29.73
C ALA A 687 -32.31 7.47 29.09
N GLU A 688 -31.97 8.71 29.44
CA GLU A 688 -32.72 9.90 29.02
C GLU A 688 -32.07 10.68 27.85
N LEU A 689 -30.77 10.52 27.61
CA LEU A 689 -30.04 11.27 26.57
C LEU A 689 -29.89 10.48 25.27
N PRO A 690 -30.32 11.01 24.11
CA PRO A 690 -29.87 10.48 22.82
C PRO A 690 -28.35 10.69 22.68
N TRP A 691 -27.66 9.81 21.94
CA TRP A 691 -26.20 9.83 21.73
C TRP A 691 -25.63 11.23 21.36
N THR A 692 -26.41 12.07 20.70
CA THR A 692 -26.05 13.46 20.34
C THR A 692 -25.96 14.44 21.52
N GLY A 693 -26.49 14.09 22.70
CA GLY A 693 -26.43 14.91 23.91
C GLY A 693 -25.14 14.74 24.73
N LEU A 694 -24.44 13.62 24.57
CA LEU A 694 -23.22 13.30 25.33
C LEU A 694 -21.96 14.00 24.78
N SER A 695 -21.93 14.37 23.50
CA SER A 695 -20.79 15.06 22.87
C SER A 695 -20.65 16.54 23.27
N GLY A 696 -21.64 17.11 23.96
CA GLY A 696 -21.65 18.52 24.38
C GLY A 696 -20.96 18.83 25.72
N ILE A 697 -20.41 17.82 26.43
CA ILE A 697 -19.92 17.99 27.81
C ILE A 697 -18.38 18.14 27.89
N SER A 698 -17.64 17.99 26.79
CA SER A 698 -16.17 18.18 26.76
C SER A 698 -15.69 19.65 26.82
N THR A 699 -16.61 20.61 27.04
CA THR A 699 -16.25 22.02 27.24
C THR A 699 -17.05 22.64 28.38
N ARG A 700 -16.74 22.26 29.61
CA ARG A 700 -16.82 23.15 30.79
C ARG A 700 -15.71 22.87 31.77
#